data_AF-A0A5P9GZA5-F1
#
_entry.id   AF-A0A5P9GZA5-F1
#
_cell.length_a   1.000
_cell.length_b   1.000
_cell.length_c   1.000
_cell.angle_alpha   90.00
_cell.angle_beta   90.00
_cell.angle_gamma   90.00
#
_symmetry.space_group_name_H-M   'P 1'
#
loop_
_entity.id
_entity.type
_entity.pdbx_description
1 polymer ?
#
loop_
_entity_poly.entity_id
_entity_poly.type
_entity_poly.pdbx_seq_one_letter_code
_entity_poly.pdbx_strand_id
1 'polypeptide(L)'
;MATNTCTVSGQIVLPDDTDVTGGRLVFRLSSYDVDGGETVSEATVVTTIGGDGSVSVDLWPNHRGVRASYYTVKIVRQTLAGDVSFDLGRIQVPDEASADIADLLGTPLVSETVNWTTLTEGDRLELLAASARRFTNLASLNADTELTLDAGKVGTVAEGDIIEARSFRFSVAADDATDHHRETAGGLKLYARPNETGHIDILQFGDGLFKQANIDMIEADFGRVGVSVGTNVAANARVTAPIYFSPGAFLSPGSGVTVEIKDDIIAPKQWIFRGNGGYELGRDSGGDERGEGNREVLAEWFGMYAHSGGVDPGEDMADYLQIAMDALGNSREGLIHFGNGSYHFKSTTAINRAITLKFPGTRRGVVRVHGDGYPVFTSNGDAVRIEGANFEMFVGGITSRDSPCIHYTHDECSTDDIRVSDVAQGIILEGNRCRAENTSGVYSHNPGAGSSIVNVRGKGCTVLETECPSSSAYEPEALVNAGGGASENIVATTIRGLYWFNDAIGALLNAEGGDITSTSVSAVRNHSASDGPPSLAKLVGSGEHDISAFIMSDWLCNALTDNIMDILRTGTGKTEKIILGEGAGGNGSGYFFNIACEAGAVQTCRIGGDVIPSDRGGFSISGAAAANVTGLRKPLELDENGLMRGVWGIPEDTDDLVISSGEITLPANAPTAIYRVDTEGNAGSDTLTTINGGVEGQIIILKTENSSRDVTLDDNAGNLRIAGDFTMDTTQDRIWLQFDGTNWFELGRVDNA
;
A
#
# COMPACT_ATOMS: atom_id res chain seq x y z
N MET A 1 -57.68 45.33 13.28
CA MET A 1 -59.02 44.78 13.52
C MET A 1 -59.94 45.51 12.56
N ALA A 2 -60.63 44.78 11.68
CA ALA A 2 -61.54 45.37 10.68
C ALA A 2 -62.60 46.22 11.39
N THR A 3 -62.86 47.43 10.87
CA THR A 3 -63.76 48.41 11.51
C THR A 3 -65.25 48.09 11.37
N ASN A 4 -65.60 47.09 10.55
CA ASN A 4 -66.97 46.62 10.38
C ASN A 4 -67.08 45.19 10.90
N THR A 5 -67.99 44.99 11.85
CA THR A 5 -68.28 43.70 12.46
C THR A 5 -69.77 43.38 12.31
N CYS A 6 -70.09 42.10 12.21
CA CYS A 6 -71.44 41.56 12.34
C CYS A 6 -71.62 41.04 13.76
N THR A 7 -72.66 41.51 14.45
CA THR A 7 -73.02 40.99 15.78
C THR A 7 -73.73 39.64 15.61
N VAL A 8 -73.05 38.55 15.93
CA VAL A 8 -73.62 37.20 15.96
C VAL A 8 -74.20 36.95 17.35
N SER A 9 -75.51 36.72 17.41
CA SER A 9 -76.23 36.51 18.67
C SER A 9 -77.22 35.36 18.58
N GLY A 10 -77.78 34.92 19.71
CA GLY A 10 -78.83 33.88 19.73
C GLY A 10 -78.69 32.96 20.95
N GLN A 11 -79.39 31.82 20.93
CA GLN A 11 -79.29 30.79 21.96
C GLN A 11 -78.66 29.53 21.40
N ILE A 12 -77.81 28.88 22.20
CA ILE A 12 -77.31 27.54 21.87
C ILE A 12 -78.09 26.51 22.68
N VAL A 13 -78.84 25.68 21.98
CA VAL A 13 -79.54 24.52 22.54
C VAL A 13 -78.75 23.23 22.29
N LEU A 14 -78.78 22.32 23.24
CA LEU A 14 -78.26 20.96 23.09
C LEU A 14 -79.20 20.12 22.20
N PRO A 15 -78.75 18.95 21.68
CA PRO A 15 -79.60 18.05 20.89
C PRO A 15 -80.86 17.53 21.61
N ASP A 16 -81.01 17.78 22.90
CA ASP A 16 -82.20 17.46 23.71
C ASP A 16 -83.11 18.68 23.95
N ASP A 17 -82.93 19.77 23.18
CA ASP A 17 -83.65 21.04 23.24
C ASP A 17 -83.48 21.80 24.58
N THR A 18 -82.45 21.49 25.36
CA THR A 18 -82.11 22.25 26.58
C THR A 18 -81.09 23.35 26.33
N ASP A 19 -81.28 24.51 26.97
CA ASP A 19 -80.35 25.64 26.86
C ASP A 19 -78.98 25.32 27.49
N VAL A 20 -77.92 25.66 26.76
CA VAL A 20 -76.55 25.60 27.28
C VAL A 20 -76.35 26.75 28.27
N THR A 21 -76.59 26.52 29.56
CA THR A 21 -76.29 27.52 30.60
C THR A 21 -74.84 27.41 31.09
N GLY A 22 -74.11 28.52 31.13
CA GLY A 22 -72.72 28.60 31.60
C GLY A 22 -71.66 28.01 30.64
N GLY A 23 -70.55 28.73 30.50
CA GLY A 23 -69.42 28.39 29.62
C GLY A 23 -68.98 29.56 28.75
N ARG A 24 -68.04 29.31 27.82
CA ARG A 24 -67.62 30.28 26.80
C ARG A 24 -67.71 29.69 25.41
N LEU A 25 -68.10 30.49 24.43
CA LEU A 25 -67.98 30.19 23.02
C LEU A 25 -66.65 30.72 22.48
N VAL A 26 -65.97 29.89 21.69
CA VAL A 26 -64.71 30.22 21.02
C VAL A 26 -64.94 30.15 19.52
N PHE A 27 -64.70 31.26 18.83
CA PHE A 27 -64.76 31.41 17.39
C PHE A 27 -63.34 31.57 16.86
N ARG A 28 -62.90 30.66 16.00
CA ARG A 28 -61.58 30.76 15.37
C ARG A 28 -61.72 30.83 13.86
N LEU A 29 -61.15 31.86 13.25
CA LEU A 29 -61.08 31.98 11.80
C LEU A 29 -60.11 30.92 11.25
N SER A 30 -60.54 30.19 10.22
CA SER A 30 -59.85 29.01 9.68
C SER A 30 -58.55 29.32 8.93
N SER A 31 -58.41 30.51 8.36
CA SER A 31 -57.20 30.98 7.68
C SER A 31 -57.22 32.52 7.59
N TYR A 32 -56.10 33.13 7.21
CA TYR A 32 -56.08 34.56 6.90
C TYR A 32 -56.82 34.84 5.58
N ASP A 33 -57.47 35.99 5.48
CA ASP A 33 -58.26 36.42 4.32
C ASP A 33 -57.99 37.89 3.99
N VAL A 34 -58.71 38.45 3.01
CA VAL A 34 -58.58 39.86 2.60
C VAL A 34 -59.96 40.51 2.55
N ASP A 35 -60.11 41.68 3.19
CA ASP A 35 -61.32 42.52 3.12
C ASP A 35 -60.93 43.91 2.60
N GLY A 36 -61.49 44.32 1.46
CA GLY A 36 -61.21 45.65 0.89
C GLY A 36 -59.74 45.95 0.57
N GLY A 37 -58.89 44.91 0.42
CA GLY A 37 -57.45 45.02 0.17
C GLY A 37 -56.56 44.95 1.42
N GLU A 38 -57.13 44.86 2.62
CA GLU A 38 -56.38 44.65 3.87
C GLU A 38 -56.41 43.18 4.30
N THR A 39 -55.27 42.67 4.80
CA THR A 39 -55.17 41.30 5.29
C THR A 39 -55.85 41.16 6.65
N VAL A 40 -56.84 40.27 6.73
CA VAL A 40 -57.46 39.83 7.98
C VAL A 40 -56.75 38.56 8.46
N SER A 41 -55.94 38.69 9.50
CA SER A 41 -55.22 37.56 10.09
C SER A 41 -56.14 36.59 10.83
N GLU A 42 -55.70 35.34 10.99
CA GLU A 42 -56.38 34.35 11.83
C GLU A 42 -56.59 34.91 13.25
N ALA A 43 -57.84 35.11 13.63
CA ALA A 43 -58.22 35.62 14.95
C ALA A 43 -59.04 34.57 15.71
N THR A 44 -58.83 34.52 17.02
CA THR A 44 -59.69 33.77 17.95
C THR A 44 -60.47 34.76 18.80
N VAL A 45 -61.79 34.74 18.70
CA VAL A 45 -62.71 35.59 19.46
C VAL A 45 -63.48 34.72 20.45
N VAL A 46 -63.61 35.18 21.69
CA VAL A 46 -64.24 34.42 22.77
C VAL A 46 -65.34 35.26 23.40
N THR A 47 -66.51 34.68 23.61
CA THR A 47 -67.62 35.30 24.35
C THR A 47 -68.16 34.36 25.42
N THR A 48 -68.80 34.90 26.46
CA THR A 48 -69.36 34.12 27.57
C THR A 48 -70.83 33.82 27.29
N ILE A 49 -71.30 32.64 27.70
CA ILE A 49 -72.71 32.26 27.58
C ILE A 49 -73.49 32.79 28.79
N GLY A 50 -74.58 33.52 28.53
CA GLY A 50 -75.47 34.10 29.53
C GLY A 50 -76.15 33.03 30.41
N GLY A 51 -76.69 33.46 31.56
CA GLY A 51 -77.41 32.58 32.48
C GLY A 51 -78.71 32.00 31.90
N ASP A 52 -79.20 32.58 30.81
CA ASP A 52 -80.36 32.19 29.99
C ASP A 52 -79.95 31.54 28.65
N GLY A 53 -78.68 31.14 28.50
CA GLY A 53 -78.17 30.52 27.28
C GLY A 53 -77.90 31.49 26.12
N SER A 54 -78.15 32.80 26.31
CA SER A 54 -77.92 33.81 25.28
C SER A 54 -76.44 34.07 25.02
N VAL A 55 -76.09 34.34 23.77
CA VAL A 55 -74.75 34.76 23.34
C VAL A 55 -74.84 35.96 22.43
N SER A 56 -73.82 36.82 22.49
CA SER A 56 -73.63 37.93 21.56
C SER A 56 -72.13 38.22 21.40
N VAL A 57 -71.68 38.33 20.15
CA VAL A 57 -70.28 38.58 19.82
C VAL A 57 -70.14 39.26 18.47
N ASP A 58 -69.24 40.23 18.39
CA ASP A 58 -68.90 40.87 17.12
C ASP A 58 -67.81 40.08 16.40
N LEU A 59 -68.13 39.57 15.21
CA LEU A 59 -67.21 38.85 14.34
C LEU A 59 -67.03 39.60 13.03
N TRP A 60 -65.88 39.40 12.38
CA TRP A 60 -65.68 39.93 11.04
C TRP A 60 -66.54 39.15 10.03
N PRO A 61 -67.31 39.83 9.16
CA PRO A 61 -68.13 39.17 8.14
C PRO A 61 -67.28 38.62 7.00
N ASN A 62 -66.86 37.37 7.15
CA ASN A 62 -65.97 36.66 6.24
C ASN A 62 -66.58 36.33 4.86
N HIS A 63 -67.87 36.58 4.63
CA HIS A 63 -68.44 36.67 3.27
C HIS A 63 -67.79 37.77 2.41
N ARG A 64 -67.18 38.78 3.03
CA ARG A 64 -66.39 39.80 2.33
C ARG A 64 -65.01 39.31 1.92
N GLY A 65 -64.57 38.20 2.51
CA GLY A 65 -63.30 37.56 2.22
C GLY A 65 -63.27 37.01 0.80
N VAL A 66 -62.08 36.97 0.22
CA VAL A 66 -61.85 36.42 -1.12
C VAL A 66 -61.42 34.95 -1.09
N ARG A 67 -61.18 34.38 0.10
CA ARG A 67 -60.62 33.02 0.28
C ARG A 67 -61.60 32.02 0.89
N ALA A 68 -62.88 32.36 0.94
CA ALA A 68 -63.93 31.52 1.53
C ALA A 68 -63.58 31.02 2.94
N SER A 69 -62.88 31.85 3.73
CA SER A 69 -62.58 31.53 5.13
C SER A 69 -63.89 31.30 5.89
N TYR A 70 -63.87 30.47 6.93
CA TYR A 70 -65.00 30.21 7.85
C TYR A 70 -64.55 30.27 9.31
N TYR A 71 -65.50 30.47 10.24
CA TYR A 71 -65.24 30.34 11.68
C TYR A 71 -65.57 28.94 12.18
N THR A 72 -64.66 28.33 12.95
CA THR A 72 -64.99 27.15 13.77
C THR A 72 -65.53 27.61 15.11
N VAL A 73 -66.67 27.05 15.52
CA VAL A 73 -67.36 27.40 16.77
C VAL A 73 -67.26 26.26 17.77
N LYS A 74 -66.77 26.55 18.98
CA LYS A 74 -66.64 25.58 20.07
C LYS A 74 -67.24 26.12 21.36
N ILE A 75 -67.91 25.27 22.13
CA ILE A 75 -68.22 25.56 23.53
C ILE A 75 -67.10 25.01 24.39
N VAL A 76 -66.63 25.78 25.35
CA VAL A 76 -65.72 25.34 26.42
C VAL A 76 -66.40 25.54 27.77
N ARG A 77 -66.50 24.46 28.54
CA ARG A 77 -67.08 24.45 29.90
C ARG A 77 -66.06 23.94 30.90
N GLN A 78 -65.97 24.61 32.04
CA GLN A 78 -65.09 24.20 33.12
C GLN A 78 -65.82 23.19 34.02
N THR A 79 -65.26 22.00 34.18
CA THR A 79 -65.76 20.96 35.08
C THR A 79 -64.77 20.74 36.22
N LEU A 80 -65.16 19.99 37.26
CA LEU A 80 -64.26 19.62 38.36
C LEU A 80 -63.04 18.78 37.89
N ALA A 81 -63.06 18.22 36.68
CA ALA A 81 -61.98 17.46 36.07
C ALA A 81 -61.14 18.25 35.04
N GLY A 82 -61.44 19.54 34.80
CA GLY A 82 -60.79 20.40 33.80
C GLY A 82 -61.76 20.97 32.76
N ASP A 83 -61.22 21.73 31.79
CA ASP A 83 -61.99 22.28 30.67
C ASP A 83 -62.39 21.17 29.70
N VAL A 84 -63.70 21.04 29.45
CA VAL A 84 -64.26 20.16 28.43
C VAL A 84 -64.73 21.02 27.26
N SER A 85 -64.33 20.67 26.04
CA SER A 85 -64.71 21.40 24.82
C SER A 85 -65.56 20.54 23.89
N PHE A 86 -66.62 21.13 23.33
CA PHE A 86 -67.50 20.53 22.33
C PHE A 86 -67.49 21.39 21.05
N ASP A 87 -67.34 20.76 19.90
CA ASP A 87 -67.39 21.44 18.61
C ASP A 87 -68.84 21.55 18.16
N LEU A 88 -69.32 22.79 17.94
CA LEU A 88 -70.69 23.03 17.48
C LEU A 88 -70.83 22.98 15.96
N GLY A 89 -69.75 23.30 15.25
CA GLY A 89 -69.75 23.31 13.79
C GLY A 89 -68.93 24.44 13.23
N ARG A 90 -69.21 24.74 11.96
CA ARG A 90 -68.56 25.81 11.19
C ARG A 90 -69.64 26.79 10.76
N ILE A 91 -69.35 28.08 10.84
CA ILE A 91 -70.26 29.13 10.41
C ILE A 91 -69.59 30.04 9.39
N GLN A 92 -70.42 30.60 8.51
CA GLN A 92 -70.11 31.75 7.67
C GLN A 92 -70.85 32.97 8.23
N VAL A 93 -70.14 34.06 8.45
CA VAL A 93 -70.69 35.32 8.98
C VAL A 93 -71.00 36.25 7.78
N PRO A 94 -72.27 36.61 7.55
CA PRO A 94 -72.68 37.42 6.41
C PRO A 94 -72.25 38.88 6.57
N ASP A 95 -72.13 39.63 5.47
CA ASP A 95 -71.90 41.08 5.47
C ASP A 95 -73.18 41.85 5.83
N GLU A 96 -73.68 41.61 7.04
CA GLU A 96 -74.86 42.24 7.63
C GLU A 96 -74.54 42.77 9.04
N ALA A 97 -75.43 43.61 9.58
CA ALA A 97 -75.21 44.18 10.91
C ALA A 97 -75.36 43.16 12.05
N SER A 98 -76.21 42.14 11.88
CA SER A 98 -76.48 41.12 12.89
C SER A 98 -76.92 39.80 12.26
N ALA A 99 -76.57 38.68 12.89
CA ALA A 99 -76.98 37.34 12.45
C ALA A 99 -77.29 36.42 13.66
N ASP A 100 -78.17 35.44 13.46
CA ASP A 100 -78.51 34.45 14.49
C ASP A 100 -77.58 33.21 14.43
N ILE A 101 -76.99 32.82 15.55
CA ILE A 101 -76.00 31.74 15.60
C ILE A 101 -76.59 30.36 15.27
N ALA A 102 -77.85 30.09 15.60
CA ALA A 102 -78.49 28.81 15.32
C ALA A 102 -78.73 28.66 13.80
N ASP A 103 -79.15 29.75 13.15
CA ASP A 103 -79.32 29.80 11.70
C ASP A 103 -77.97 29.61 10.97
N LEU A 104 -76.91 30.24 11.47
CA LEU A 104 -75.58 30.12 10.89
C LEU A 104 -75.00 28.69 11.03
N LEU A 105 -75.27 28.01 12.15
CA LEU A 105 -74.83 26.61 12.36
C LEU A 105 -75.63 25.61 11.50
N GLY A 106 -76.86 25.95 11.13
CA GLY A 106 -77.71 25.14 10.24
C GLY A 106 -77.49 25.40 8.74
N THR A 107 -76.79 26.48 8.37
CA THR A 107 -76.59 26.87 6.98
C THR A 107 -75.35 26.17 6.38
N PRO A 108 -75.47 25.51 5.20
CA PRO A 108 -74.31 24.92 4.55
C PRO A 108 -73.29 25.99 4.15
N LEU A 109 -72.00 25.71 4.36
CA LEU A 109 -70.91 26.60 3.96
C LEU A 109 -70.95 26.81 2.43
N VAL A 110 -70.74 28.04 1.98
CA VAL A 110 -70.63 28.34 0.54
C VAL A 110 -69.41 27.58 -0.01
N SER A 111 -69.66 26.61 -0.89
CA SER A 111 -68.63 25.86 -1.64
C SER A 111 -68.03 26.73 -2.74
N GLU A 112 -66.75 26.49 -3.06
CA GLU A 112 -65.95 27.15 -4.09
C GLU A 112 -66.76 27.64 -5.29
N THR A 113 -66.80 28.95 -5.48
CA THR A 113 -66.85 29.48 -6.85
C THR A 113 -65.39 29.55 -7.32
N VAL A 114 -64.91 28.48 -7.93
CA VAL A 114 -63.69 28.53 -8.73
C VAL A 114 -63.96 29.53 -9.85
N ASN A 115 -63.39 30.73 -9.75
CA ASN A 115 -63.28 31.62 -10.88
C ASN A 115 -62.30 30.98 -11.88
N TRP A 116 -62.80 30.12 -12.77
CA TRP A 116 -62.06 29.78 -13.98
C TRP A 116 -61.97 31.04 -14.82
N THR A 117 -60.84 31.74 -14.78
CA THR A 117 -60.49 32.62 -15.89
C THR A 117 -60.31 31.74 -17.12
N THR A 118 -61.20 31.89 -18.10
CA THR A 118 -61.00 31.30 -19.42
C THR A 118 -59.72 31.92 -19.99
N LEU A 119 -58.70 31.08 -20.18
CA LEU A 119 -57.58 31.41 -21.07
C LEU A 119 -58.21 31.76 -22.43
N THR A 120 -57.80 32.88 -23.02
CA THR A 120 -58.20 33.14 -24.42
C THR A 120 -57.66 32.00 -25.28
N GLU A 121 -58.27 31.71 -26.44
CA GLU A 121 -57.73 30.66 -27.33
C GLU A 121 -56.27 30.96 -27.71
N GLY A 122 -55.88 32.23 -27.76
CA GLY A 122 -54.48 32.66 -27.92
C GLY A 122 -53.60 32.27 -26.73
N ASP A 123 -53.98 32.59 -25.49
CA ASP A 123 -53.20 32.24 -24.30
C ASP A 123 -53.16 30.72 -24.06
N ARG A 124 -54.25 30.02 -24.40
CA ARG A 124 -54.32 28.55 -24.38
C ARG A 124 -53.37 27.96 -25.42
N LEU A 125 -53.34 28.50 -26.64
CA LEU A 125 -52.43 28.06 -27.70
C LEU A 125 -50.97 28.41 -27.38
N GLU A 126 -50.69 29.55 -26.75
CA GLU A 126 -49.33 29.91 -26.31
C GLU A 126 -48.86 29.05 -25.14
N LEU A 127 -49.71 28.76 -24.17
CA LEU A 127 -49.39 27.86 -23.06
C LEU A 127 -49.23 26.41 -23.55
N LEU A 128 -50.08 25.96 -24.48
CA LEU A 128 -49.95 24.68 -25.16
C LEU A 128 -48.68 24.62 -26.01
N ALA A 129 -48.34 25.67 -26.78
CA ALA A 129 -47.13 25.75 -27.59
C ALA A 129 -45.86 25.80 -26.73
N ALA A 130 -45.88 26.48 -25.58
CA ALA A 130 -44.80 26.48 -24.61
C ALA A 130 -44.63 25.10 -23.93
N SER A 131 -45.74 24.39 -23.68
CA SER A 131 -45.71 23.00 -23.18
C SER A 131 -45.31 21.99 -24.27
N ALA A 132 -45.65 22.23 -25.54
CA ALA A 132 -45.36 21.35 -26.68
C ALA A 132 -43.87 21.31 -27.03
N ARG A 133 -43.08 22.30 -26.58
CA ARG A 133 -41.62 22.33 -26.76
C ARG A 133 -40.86 21.53 -25.71
N ARG A 134 -41.56 20.90 -24.76
CA ARG A 134 -40.97 20.14 -23.64
C ARG A 134 -41.53 18.72 -23.56
N PHE A 135 -40.64 17.74 -23.66
CA PHE A 135 -40.96 16.33 -23.63
C PHE A 135 -40.46 15.66 -22.37
N THR A 136 -41.25 14.72 -21.85
CA THR A 136 -40.94 13.97 -20.62
C THR A 136 -39.76 13.03 -20.79
N ASN A 137 -39.47 12.59 -22.02
CA ASN A 137 -38.30 11.81 -22.38
C ASN A 137 -38.06 11.86 -23.91
N LEU A 138 -36.97 11.25 -24.34
CA LEU A 138 -36.58 11.23 -25.73
C LEU A 138 -37.49 10.38 -26.61
N ALA A 139 -38.07 9.32 -26.05
CA ALA A 139 -39.02 8.47 -26.78
C ALA A 139 -40.32 9.23 -27.09
N SER A 140 -40.80 10.09 -26.19
CA SER A 140 -41.95 10.96 -26.47
C SER A 140 -41.64 12.02 -27.52
N LEU A 141 -40.41 12.54 -27.58
CA LEU A 141 -40.00 13.45 -28.66
C LEU A 141 -39.90 12.72 -30.01
N ASN A 142 -39.32 11.51 -30.02
CA ASN A 142 -39.20 10.72 -31.25
C ASN A 142 -40.56 10.27 -31.79
N ALA A 143 -41.51 9.95 -30.91
CA ALA A 143 -42.87 9.56 -31.28
C ALA A 143 -43.77 10.76 -31.62
N ASP A 144 -43.28 11.99 -31.44
CA ASP A 144 -44.06 13.19 -31.69
C ASP A 144 -44.41 13.32 -33.18
N THR A 145 -45.70 13.55 -33.44
CA THR A 145 -46.26 13.79 -34.78
C THR A 145 -46.99 15.14 -34.85
N GLU A 146 -46.97 15.91 -33.77
CA GLU A 146 -47.73 17.16 -33.63
C GLU A 146 -46.87 18.39 -33.94
N LEU A 147 -45.58 18.37 -33.61
CA LEU A 147 -44.67 19.46 -33.92
C LEU A 147 -44.46 19.61 -35.43
N THR A 148 -44.52 20.85 -35.90
CA THR A 148 -44.50 21.15 -37.34
C THR A 148 -43.96 22.55 -37.64
N LEU A 149 -43.36 22.72 -38.82
CA LEU A 149 -42.98 24.03 -39.37
C LEU A 149 -44.15 24.72 -40.09
N ASP A 150 -45.29 24.05 -40.26
CA ASP A 150 -46.47 24.59 -40.91
C ASP A 150 -47.16 25.65 -40.04
N ALA A 151 -47.15 26.91 -40.50
CA ALA A 151 -47.78 28.01 -39.79
C ALA A 151 -49.28 27.78 -39.55
N GLY A 152 -49.73 28.00 -38.31
CA GLY A 152 -51.14 27.99 -37.93
C GLY A 152 -51.68 26.63 -37.46
N LYS A 153 -50.81 25.62 -37.29
CA LYS A 153 -51.16 24.35 -36.63
C LYS A 153 -50.80 24.37 -35.14
N VAL A 154 -51.51 23.58 -34.33
CA VAL A 154 -51.11 23.32 -32.94
C VAL A 154 -49.75 22.60 -32.98
N GLY A 155 -48.75 23.09 -32.25
CA GLY A 155 -47.37 22.57 -32.32
C GLY A 155 -46.45 23.29 -33.32
N THR A 156 -46.86 24.43 -33.89
CA THR A 156 -46.00 25.23 -34.78
C THR A 156 -44.71 25.64 -34.07
N VAL A 157 -43.57 25.31 -34.67
CA VAL A 157 -42.23 25.77 -34.30
C VAL A 157 -41.57 26.48 -35.49
N ALA A 158 -40.57 27.30 -35.22
CA ALA A 158 -39.74 27.96 -36.23
C ALA A 158 -38.32 27.40 -36.20
N GLU A 159 -37.59 27.53 -37.31
CA GLU A 159 -36.15 27.23 -37.34
C GLU A 159 -35.42 27.99 -36.22
N GLY A 160 -34.54 27.28 -35.51
CA GLY A 160 -33.80 27.81 -34.36
C GLY A 160 -34.54 27.74 -33.02
N ASP A 161 -35.84 27.42 -32.99
CA ASP A 161 -36.57 27.20 -31.73
C ASP A 161 -35.92 26.07 -30.93
N ILE A 162 -35.91 26.20 -29.60
CA ILE A 162 -35.35 25.18 -28.70
C ILE A 162 -36.44 24.21 -28.24
N ILE A 163 -36.16 22.92 -28.42
CA ILE A 163 -36.96 21.80 -27.93
C ILE A 163 -36.17 21.07 -26.85
N GLU A 164 -36.82 20.76 -25.73
CA GLU A 164 -36.22 20.07 -24.59
C GLU A 164 -36.87 18.71 -24.38
N ALA A 165 -36.07 17.66 -24.18
CA ALA A 165 -36.54 16.34 -23.79
C ALA A 165 -35.75 15.88 -22.56
N ARG A 166 -36.33 16.04 -21.36
CA ARG A 166 -35.59 15.99 -20.08
C ARG A 166 -34.39 16.92 -20.08
N SER A 167 -33.18 16.35 -19.98
CA SER A 167 -31.90 17.05 -19.95
C SER A 167 -31.31 17.28 -21.34
N PHE A 168 -31.96 16.83 -22.42
CA PHE A 168 -31.50 17.01 -23.79
C PHE A 168 -32.09 18.28 -24.40
N ARG A 169 -31.27 19.02 -25.14
CA ARG A 169 -31.69 20.20 -25.90
C ARG A 169 -31.47 20.02 -27.39
N PHE A 170 -32.40 20.55 -28.17
CA PHE A 170 -32.36 20.54 -29.62
C PHE A 170 -32.73 21.91 -30.15
N SER A 171 -32.13 22.33 -31.28
CA SER A 171 -32.67 23.44 -32.07
C SER A 171 -33.35 22.91 -33.32
N VAL A 172 -34.52 23.43 -33.64
CA VAL A 172 -35.26 23.10 -34.86
C VAL A 172 -34.44 23.45 -36.09
N ALA A 173 -34.30 22.50 -37.01
CA ALA A 173 -33.63 22.67 -38.29
C ALA A 173 -34.61 23.16 -39.37
N ALA A 174 -34.07 23.65 -40.48
CA ALA A 174 -34.86 23.92 -41.68
C ALA A 174 -35.50 22.63 -42.22
N ASP A 175 -36.67 22.75 -42.86
CA ASP A 175 -37.43 21.61 -43.40
C ASP A 175 -36.62 20.79 -44.42
N ASP A 176 -35.76 21.46 -45.19
CA ASP A 176 -34.90 20.85 -46.21
C ASP A 176 -33.51 20.46 -45.70
N ALA A 177 -33.21 20.62 -44.41
CA ALA A 177 -31.90 20.29 -43.83
C ALA A 177 -31.54 18.80 -44.04
N THR A 178 -30.34 18.53 -44.54
CA THR A 178 -29.83 17.17 -44.78
C THR A 178 -28.82 16.71 -43.74
N ASP A 179 -28.30 17.66 -42.96
CA ASP A 179 -27.28 17.54 -41.91
C ASP A 179 -27.89 17.50 -40.49
N HIS A 180 -29.20 17.31 -40.38
CA HIS A 180 -29.88 17.20 -39.08
C HIS A 180 -29.41 15.98 -38.29
N HIS A 181 -29.45 16.06 -36.95
CA HIS A 181 -28.95 15.00 -36.07
C HIS A 181 -30.05 13.99 -35.69
N ARG A 182 -31.31 14.44 -35.74
CA ARG A 182 -32.49 13.65 -35.41
C ARG A 182 -33.71 14.15 -36.16
N GLU A 183 -34.64 13.23 -36.42
CA GLU A 183 -35.96 13.51 -36.99
C GLU A 183 -37.05 12.89 -36.10
N THR A 184 -38.13 13.62 -35.82
CA THR A 184 -39.31 13.09 -35.11
C THR A 184 -40.18 12.25 -36.06
N ALA A 185 -41.13 11.47 -35.53
CA ALA A 185 -42.07 10.71 -36.35
C ALA A 185 -42.96 11.61 -37.24
N GLY A 186 -43.17 12.85 -36.84
CA GLY A 186 -43.84 13.90 -37.63
C GLY A 186 -42.98 14.53 -38.73
N GLY A 187 -41.71 14.13 -38.86
CA GLY A 187 -40.77 14.66 -39.86
C GLY A 187 -40.02 15.92 -39.43
N LEU A 188 -40.13 16.35 -38.17
CA LEU A 188 -39.42 17.54 -37.70
C LEU A 188 -37.94 17.22 -37.49
N LYS A 189 -37.07 17.96 -38.19
CA LYS A 189 -35.61 17.83 -38.12
C LYS A 189 -35.01 18.69 -37.02
N LEU A 190 -34.04 18.12 -36.31
CA LEU A 190 -33.47 18.69 -35.09
C LEU A 190 -31.94 18.61 -35.08
N TYR A 191 -31.28 19.71 -34.68
CA TYR A 191 -29.86 19.72 -34.33
C TYR A 191 -29.69 19.56 -32.83
N ALA A 192 -28.88 18.59 -32.42
CA ALA A 192 -28.50 18.43 -31.02
C ALA A 192 -27.76 19.67 -30.51
N ARG A 193 -28.10 20.12 -29.30
CA ARG A 193 -27.42 21.23 -28.62
C ARG A 193 -26.87 20.76 -27.27
N PRO A 194 -25.78 21.38 -26.78
CA PRO A 194 -25.32 21.14 -25.43
C PRO A 194 -26.42 21.40 -24.42
N ASN A 195 -26.52 20.55 -23.41
CA ASN A 195 -27.35 20.80 -22.24
C ASN A 195 -26.77 21.93 -21.37
N GLU A 196 -27.41 22.23 -20.24
CA GLU A 196 -26.99 23.32 -19.34
C GLU A 196 -25.60 23.12 -18.71
N THR A 197 -25.13 21.88 -18.64
CA THR A 197 -23.77 21.55 -18.21
C THR A 197 -22.76 21.53 -19.36
N GLY A 198 -23.21 21.90 -20.56
CA GLY A 198 -22.38 22.00 -21.75
C GLY A 198 -22.04 20.66 -22.38
N HIS A 199 -22.72 19.56 -22.07
CA HIS A 199 -22.47 18.24 -22.64
C HIS A 199 -23.46 17.90 -23.76
N ILE A 200 -23.01 17.10 -24.73
CA ILE A 200 -23.82 16.56 -25.83
C ILE A 200 -23.77 15.05 -25.76
N ASP A 201 -24.94 14.42 -25.74
CA ASP A 201 -25.07 13.00 -25.49
C ASP A 201 -25.33 12.20 -26.77
N ILE A 202 -24.81 10.97 -26.85
CA ILE A 202 -25.06 10.08 -27.98
C ILE A 202 -26.54 9.76 -28.16
N LEU A 203 -27.33 9.78 -27.08
CA LEU A 203 -28.77 9.62 -27.14
C LEU A 203 -29.43 10.74 -27.98
N GLN A 204 -28.79 11.88 -28.21
CA GLN A 204 -29.35 12.98 -29.03
C GLN A 204 -29.27 12.72 -30.55
N PHE A 205 -28.53 11.70 -30.99
CA PHE A 205 -28.21 11.46 -32.41
C PHE A 205 -28.84 10.18 -32.92
N GLY A 206 -29.40 10.23 -34.13
CA GLY A 206 -29.95 9.07 -34.83
C GLY A 206 -30.88 8.22 -33.95
N ASP A 207 -30.60 6.92 -33.92
CA ASP A 207 -31.28 5.92 -33.10
C ASP A 207 -30.85 5.90 -31.62
N GLY A 208 -29.94 6.78 -31.21
CA GLY A 208 -29.44 6.87 -29.83
C GLY A 208 -28.55 5.70 -29.42
N LEU A 209 -28.08 4.89 -30.38
CA LEU A 209 -27.18 3.78 -30.10
C LEU A 209 -25.72 4.23 -30.15
N PHE A 210 -24.89 3.65 -29.28
CA PHE A 210 -23.45 3.79 -29.35
C PHE A 210 -22.92 2.91 -30.49
N LYS A 211 -22.72 3.54 -31.66
CA LYS A 211 -22.28 2.94 -32.93
C LYS A 211 -21.47 3.98 -33.74
N GLN A 212 -20.62 3.51 -34.66
CA GLN A 212 -19.70 4.39 -35.40
C GLN A 212 -20.39 5.60 -36.06
N ALA A 213 -21.50 5.39 -36.77
CA ALA A 213 -22.18 6.48 -37.48
C ALA A 213 -22.63 7.64 -36.57
N ASN A 214 -23.11 7.35 -35.35
CA ASN A 214 -23.52 8.39 -34.41
C ASN A 214 -22.29 9.06 -33.77
N ILE A 215 -21.21 8.30 -33.56
CA ILE A 215 -19.95 8.83 -33.03
C ILE A 215 -19.32 9.79 -34.03
N ASP A 216 -19.21 9.41 -35.31
CA ASP A 216 -18.63 10.23 -36.37
C ASP A 216 -19.32 11.60 -36.47
N MET A 217 -20.65 11.64 -36.37
CA MET A 217 -21.42 12.89 -36.37
C MET A 217 -21.07 13.77 -35.16
N ILE A 218 -21.02 13.18 -33.97
CA ILE A 218 -20.72 13.92 -32.74
C ILE A 218 -19.28 14.46 -32.74
N GLU A 219 -18.33 13.65 -33.20
CA GLU A 219 -16.92 14.04 -33.28
C GLU A 219 -16.71 15.17 -34.29
N ALA A 220 -17.36 15.10 -35.46
CA ALA A 220 -17.27 16.13 -36.49
C ALA A 220 -17.83 17.48 -36.01
N ASP A 221 -18.98 17.47 -35.32
CA ASP A 221 -19.69 18.71 -34.99
C ASP A 221 -19.27 19.33 -33.66
N PHE A 222 -18.82 18.50 -32.70
CA PHE A 222 -18.62 18.94 -31.32
C PHE A 222 -17.26 18.57 -30.71
N GLY A 223 -16.50 17.67 -31.35
CA GLY A 223 -15.17 17.27 -30.91
C GLY A 223 -15.13 16.61 -29.51
N ARG A 224 -16.24 16.03 -29.04
CA ARG A 224 -16.33 15.26 -27.78
C ARG A 224 -17.61 14.45 -27.72
N VAL A 225 -17.57 13.28 -27.09
CA VAL A 225 -18.70 12.34 -27.01
C VAL A 225 -19.23 12.24 -25.57
N GLY A 226 -20.53 12.50 -25.36
CA GLY A 226 -21.18 12.29 -24.07
C GLY A 226 -21.92 10.96 -23.97
N VAL A 227 -21.81 10.32 -22.82
CA VAL A 227 -22.51 9.08 -22.46
C VAL A 227 -23.35 9.32 -21.21
N SER A 228 -24.64 9.04 -21.31
CA SER A 228 -25.60 9.11 -20.21
C SER A 228 -26.23 7.76 -19.90
N VAL A 229 -26.93 7.71 -18.77
CA VAL A 229 -27.72 6.53 -18.36
C VAL A 229 -28.68 6.12 -19.47
N GLY A 230 -28.66 4.83 -19.82
CA GLY A 230 -29.52 4.27 -20.88
C GLY A 230 -28.87 4.22 -22.27
N THR A 231 -27.60 4.65 -22.40
CA THR A 231 -26.82 4.43 -23.63
C THR A 231 -26.63 2.94 -23.89
N ASN A 232 -26.98 2.47 -25.09
CA ASN A 232 -26.82 1.07 -25.49
C ASN A 232 -25.74 0.94 -26.56
N VAL A 233 -24.84 -0.03 -26.41
CA VAL A 233 -23.81 -0.34 -27.41
C VAL A 233 -24.36 -1.35 -28.40
N ALA A 234 -24.38 -0.98 -29.68
CA ALA A 234 -25.04 -1.78 -30.71
C ALA A 234 -24.08 -2.50 -31.66
N ALA A 235 -22.85 -2.00 -31.82
CA ALA A 235 -21.84 -2.53 -32.73
C ALA A 235 -20.45 -2.05 -32.32
N ASN A 236 -19.42 -2.55 -33.01
CA ASN A 236 -18.06 -2.04 -32.87
C ASN A 236 -18.03 -0.54 -33.11
N ALA A 237 -17.26 0.15 -32.29
CA ALA A 237 -17.20 1.61 -32.29
C ALA A 237 -15.80 2.06 -31.92
N ARG A 238 -15.32 3.08 -32.60
CA ARG A 238 -14.07 3.77 -32.33
C ARG A 238 -14.34 5.23 -32.07
N VAL A 239 -13.89 5.69 -30.91
CA VAL A 239 -13.96 7.08 -30.45
C VAL A 239 -12.56 7.68 -30.54
N THR A 240 -12.43 8.77 -31.29
CA THR A 240 -11.19 9.54 -31.51
C THR A 240 -11.19 10.91 -30.85
N ALA A 241 -12.30 11.31 -30.22
CA ALA A 241 -12.42 12.53 -29.42
C ALA A 241 -12.63 12.23 -27.91
N PRO A 242 -12.46 13.21 -27.00
CA PRO A 242 -12.66 12.99 -25.57
C PRO A 242 -14.08 12.49 -25.26
N ILE A 243 -14.19 11.47 -24.40
CA ILE A 243 -15.45 10.87 -23.99
C ILE A 243 -15.79 11.23 -22.54
N TYR A 244 -17.02 11.67 -22.31
CA TYR A 244 -17.52 12.07 -21.00
C TYR A 244 -18.62 11.12 -20.51
N PHE A 245 -18.50 10.65 -19.27
CA PHE A 245 -19.51 9.81 -18.62
C PHE A 245 -20.23 10.59 -17.52
N SER A 246 -21.55 10.76 -17.68
CA SER A 246 -22.41 11.30 -16.63
C SER A 246 -22.46 10.35 -15.42
N PRO A 247 -22.80 10.84 -14.21
CA PRO A 247 -23.06 9.96 -13.07
C PRO A 247 -24.12 8.89 -13.38
N GLY A 248 -23.81 7.63 -13.08
CA GLY A 248 -24.61 6.44 -13.39
C GLY A 248 -24.45 5.90 -14.82
N ALA A 249 -23.74 6.58 -15.71
CA ALA A 249 -23.55 6.15 -17.10
C ALA A 249 -22.52 5.02 -17.21
N PHE A 250 -22.71 4.14 -18.17
CA PHE A 250 -21.79 3.04 -18.50
C PHE A 250 -21.98 2.61 -19.95
N LEU A 251 -20.96 1.95 -20.50
CA LEU A 251 -21.05 1.16 -21.73
C LEU A 251 -21.12 -0.32 -21.36
N SER A 252 -21.87 -1.09 -22.12
CA SER A 252 -22.03 -2.53 -21.92
C SER A 252 -22.12 -3.25 -23.27
N PRO A 253 -21.02 -3.35 -24.05
CA PRO A 253 -20.99 -4.11 -25.29
C PRO A 253 -21.33 -5.59 -25.05
N GLY A 254 -22.03 -6.19 -26.01
CA GLY A 254 -22.26 -7.63 -26.05
C GLY A 254 -20.99 -8.39 -26.46
N SER A 255 -21.01 -9.71 -26.29
CA SER A 255 -19.89 -10.57 -26.71
C SER A 255 -19.57 -10.38 -28.21
N GLY A 256 -18.29 -10.26 -28.53
CA GLY A 256 -17.81 -10.01 -29.90
C GLY A 256 -17.90 -8.55 -30.36
N VAL A 257 -18.42 -7.65 -29.52
CA VAL A 257 -18.41 -6.20 -29.75
C VAL A 257 -17.25 -5.56 -29.01
N THR A 258 -16.47 -4.72 -29.70
CA THR A 258 -15.34 -3.97 -29.14
C THR A 258 -15.59 -2.48 -29.22
N VAL A 259 -15.32 -1.77 -28.12
CA VAL A 259 -15.30 -0.31 -28.09
C VAL A 259 -13.86 0.17 -27.94
N GLU A 260 -13.35 0.86 -28.96
CA GLU A 260 -12.04 1.50 -28.94
C GLU A 260 -12.18 2.96 -28.53
N ILE A 261 -11.40 3.41 -27.55
CA ILE A 261 -11.35 4.81 -27.12
C ILE A 261 -9.89 5.27 -27.24
N LYS A 262 -9.63 6.21 -28.14
CA LYS A 262 -8.27 6.67 -28.47
C LYS A 262 -7.93 8.04 -27.88
N ASP A 263 -8.83 8.65 -27.13
CA ASP A 263 -8.67 9.97 -26.51
C ASP A 263 -9.12 9.97 -25.03
N ASP A 264 -9.13 11.14 -24.40
CA ASP A 264 -9.38 11.37 -22.97
C ASP A 264 -10.71 10.79 -22.48
N ILE A 265 -10.67 10.09 -21.35
CA ILE A 265 -11.85 9.55 -20.67
C ILE A 265 -12.10 10.40 -19.43
N ILE A 266 -13.25 11.07 -19.41
CA ILE A 266 -13.65 11.96 -18.33
C ILE A 266 -14.85 11.33 -17.63
N ALA A 267 -14.61 10.71 -16.49
CA ALA A 267 -15.64 10.01 -15.73
C ALA A 267 -15.42 10.19 -14.21
N PRO A 268 -16.50 10.25 -13.41
CA PRO A 268 -16.38 10.10 -11.96
C PRO A 268 -15.89 8.69 -11.61
N LYS A 269 -15.53 8.46 -10.34
CA LYS A 269 -15.19 7.14 -9.80
C LYS A 269 -16.42 6.23 -9.77
N GLN A 270 -16.71 5.58 -10.89
CA GLN A 270 -17.86 4.69 -11.07
C GLN A 270 -17.55 3.61 -12.11
N TRP A 271 -18.33 2.54 -12.11
CA TRP A 271 -18.22 1.40 -13.01
C TRP A 271 -18.80 1.72 -14.38
N ILE A 272 -17.95 2.22 -15.28
CA ILE A 272 -18.31 2.69 -16.63
C ILE A 272 -18.10 1.63 -17.72
N PHE A 273 -17.23 0.64 -17.52
CA PHE A 273 -16.94 -0.43 -18.48
C PHE A 273 -17.52 -1.76 -17.99
N ARG A 274 -18.57 -2.25 -18.65
CA ARG A 274 -19.36 -3.42 -18.24
C ARG A 274 -19.59 -4.37 -19.42
N GLY A 275 -20.31 -5.46 -19.17
CA GLY A 275 -20.73 -6.38 -20.21
C GLY A 275 -19.61 -7.35 -20.62
N ASN A 276 -19.89 -8.14 -21.65
CA ASN A 276 -19.04 -9.27 -22.06
C ASN A 276 -18.27 -8.98 -23.37
N GLY A 277 -18.35 -7.75 -23.86
CA GLY A 277 -17.58 -7.28 -25.02
C GLY A 277 -16.18 -6.78 -24.63
N GLY A 278 -15.40 -6.41 -25.65
CA GLY A 278 -14.04 -5.90 -25.48
C GLY A 278 -13.97 -4.38 -25.36
N TYR A 279 -12.90 -3.91 -24.73
CA TYR A 279 -12.51 -2.50 -24.70
C TYR A 279 -11.08 -2.37 -25.18
N GLU A 280 -10.75 -1.30 -25.88
CA GLU A 280 -9.36 -0.96 -26.21
C GLU A 280 -9.08 0.50 -25.90
N LEU A 281 -8.24 0.73 -24.89
CA LEU A 281 -7.94 2.05 -24.34
C LEU A 281 -6.53 2.53 -24.67
N GLY A 282 -5.82 1.82 -25.55
CA GLY A 282 -4.50 2.19 -26.02
C GLY A 282 -4.52 3.44 -26.90
N ARG A 283 -3.97 4.56 -26.39
CA ARG A 283 -3.84 5.85 -27.12
C ARG A 283 -2.51 5.97 -27.87
N ASP A 284 -2.14 4.92 -28.62
CA ASP A 284 -0.81 4.83 -29.23
C ASP A 284 -0.70 5.56 -30.59
N SER A 285 -1.82 5.99 -31.16
CA SER A 285 -1.85 6.72 -32.43
C SER A 285 -1.81 8.22 -32.18
N GLY A 286 -0.66 8.87 -32.42
CA GLY A 286 -0.58 10.33 -32.31
C GLY A 286 0.79 10.98 -32.29
N GLY A 287 1.90 10.23 -32.18
CA GLY A 287 3.21 10.87 -31.95
C GLY A 287 3.30 11.58 -30.59
N ASP A 288 2.34 11.34 -29.70
CA ASP A 288 2.28 11.95 -28.38
C ASP A 288 3.47 11.52 -27.52
N GLU A 289 4.23 12.50 -27.06
CA GLU A 289 5.43 12.35 -26.22
C GLU A 289 5.12 11.99 -24.76
N ARG A 290 3.86 11.65 -24.43
CA ARG A 290 3.36 11.48 -23.05
C ARG A 290 3.87 10.21 -22.35
N GLY A 291 4.56 9.31 -23.07
CA GLY A 291 5.23 8.13 -22.48
C GLY A 291 4.27 7.20 -21.72
N GLU A 292 4.65 6.79 -20.51
CA GLU A 292 3.91 5.86 -19.64
C GLU A 292 2.49 6.34 -19.27
N GLY A 293 2.19 7.65 -19.41
CA GLY A 293 0.88 8.24 -19.08
C GLY A 293 -0.19 8.15 -20.18
N ASN A 294 0.11 7.52 -21.33
CA ASN A 294 -0.87 7.40 -22.43
C ASN A 294 -1.98 6.36 -22.19
N ARG A 295 -1.84 5.53 -21.15
CA ARG A 295 -2.69 4.36 -20.90
C ARG A 295 -3.02 4.25 -19.41
N GLU A 296 -3.61 5.32 -18.88
CA GLU A 296 -4.01 5.41 -17.47
C GLU A 296 -5.51 5.17 -17.29
N VAL A 297 -5.86 4.30 -16.35
CA VAL A 297 -7.26 4.00 -15.99
C VAL A 297 -7.44 3.90 -14.48
N LEU A 298 -8.67 4.11 -14.03
CA LEU A 298 -9.07 3.87 -12.65
C LEU A 298 -9.61 2.46 -12.49
N ALA A 299 -9.23 1.74 -11.43
CA ALA A 299 -9.77 0.42 -11.12
C ALA A 299 -11.31 0.47 -10.95
N GLU A 300 -11.84 1.56 -10.38
CA GLU A 300 -13.29 1.76 -10.22
C GLU A 300 -14.05 1.80 -11.56
N TRP A 301 -13.39 2.16 -12.67
CA TRP A 301 -14.01 2.15 -14.01
C TRP A 301 -14.40 0.76 -14.48
N PHE A 302 -13.78 -0.29 -13.92
CA PHE A 302 -14.03 -1.69 -14.21
C PHE A 302 -14.80 -2.40 -13.10
N GLY A 303 -15.30 -1.67 -12.10
CA GLY A 303 -16.11 -2.23 -11.01
C GLY A 303 -15.31 -2.63 -9.78
N MET A 304 -13.99 -2.40 -9.78
CA MET A 304 -13.14 -2.67 -8.61
C MET A 304 -13.29 -1.57 -7.57
N TYR A 305 -14.24 -1.72 -6.66
CA TYR A 305 -14.44 -0.78 -5.57
C TYR A 305 -13.70 -1.21 -4.31
N ALA A 306 -13.12 -0.22 -3.63
CA ALA A 306 -12.54 -0.44 -2.32
C ALA A 306 -13.65 -0.65 -1.28
N HIS A 307 -13.48 -1.64 -0.42
CA HIS A 307 -14.40 -1.96 0.65
C HIS A 307 -13.90 -1.43 2.00
N SER A 308 -14.83 -1.00 2.84
CA SER A 308 -14.53 -0.58 4.22
C SER A 308 -14.53 -1.78 5.15
N GLY A 309 -13.33 -2.28 5.51
CA GLY A 309 -13.08 -3.11 6.69
C GLY A 309 -13.71 -4.50 6.72
N GLY A 310 -12.87 -5.55 6.77
CA GLY A 310 -13.14 -6.89 7.36
C GLY A 310 -14.33 -7.72 6.84
N VAL A 311 -15.20 -7.19 5.99
CA VAL A 311 -16.33 -7.90 5.41
C VAL A 311 -15.95 -8.39 4.03
N ASP A 312 -16.14 -9.69 3.77
CA ASP A 312 -15.96 -10.25 2.43
C ASP A 312 -17.10 -9.77 1.52
N PRO A 313 -16.82 -9.04 0.41
CA PRO A 313 -17.85 -8.67 -0.55
C PRO A 313 -18.40 -9.86 -1.35
N GLY A 314 -17.83 -11.05 -1.19
CA GLY A 314 -18.22 -12.25 -1.94
C GLY A 314 -17.56 -12.33 -3.32
N GLU A 315 -17.28 -11.19 -3.93
CA GLU A 315 -16.63 -11.07 -5.24
C GLU A 315 -15.10 -11.22 -5.17
N ASP A 316 -14.50 -11.78 -6.23
CA ASP A 316 -13.05 -11.81 -6.43
C ASP A 316 -12.65 -10.71 -7.40
N MET A 317 -11.70 -9.87 -6.99
CA MET A 317 -11.24 -8.75 -7.81
C MET A 317 -10.29 -9.14 -8.93
N ALA A 318 -9.81 -10.38 -8.96
CA ALA A 318 -8.95 -10.88 -10.03
C ALA A 318 -9.61 -10.75 -11.43
N ASP A 319 -10.88 -11.12 -11.55
CA ASP A 319 -11.60 -11.07 -12.84
C ASP A 319 -11.76 -9.64 -13.36
N TYR A 320 -12.14 -8.72 -12.48
CA TYR A 320 -12.30 -7.30 -12.84
C TYR A 320 -10.96 -6.66 -13.21
N LEU A 321 -9.89 -7.03 -12.50
CA LEU A 321 -8.54 -6.56 -12.82
C LEU A 321 -8.08 -7.11 -14.16
N GLN A 322 -8.41 -8.36 -14.50
CA GLN A 322 -8.10 -8.93 -15.81
C GLN A 322 -8.76 -8.14 -16.94
N ILE A 323 -10.04 -7.77 -16.80
CA ILE A 323 -10.75 -6.94 -17.79
C ILE A 323 -10.06 -5.58 -17.97
N ALA A 324 -9.62 -4.96 -16.88
CA ALA A 324 -8.89 -3.69 -16.93
C ALA A 324 -7.56 -3.83 -17.68
N MET A 325 -6.79 -4.89 -17.43
CA MET A 325 -5.52 -5.15 -18.10
C MET A 325 -5.70 -5.51 -19.57
N ASP A 326 -6.73 -6.28 -19.92
CA ASP A 326 -7.05 -6.62 -21.31
C ASP A 326 -7.46 -5.36 -22.09
N ALA A 327 -8.16 -4.43 -21.44
CA ALA A 327 -8.54 -3.14 -22.05
C ALA A 327 -7.32 -2.24 -22.36
N LEU A 328 -6.27 -2.31 -21.55
CA LEU A 328 -5.00 -1.63 -21.82
C LEU A 328 -4.15 -2.37 -22.87
N GLY A 329 -4.30 -3.70 -22.96
CA GLY A 329 -3.45 -4.56 -23.79
C GLY A 329 -2.02 -4.69 -23.23
N ASN A 330 -1.13 -5.30 -24.01
CA ASN A 330 0.24 -5.66 -23.56
C ASN A 330 1.35 -5.17 -24.52
N SER A 331 1.01 -4.30 -25.47
CA SER A 331 1.94 -3.78 -26.48
C SER A 331 2.88 -2.71 -25.93
N ARG A 332 2.42 -1.95 -24.94
CA ARG A 332 3.11 -0.82 -24.29
C ARG A 332 2.71 -0.71 -22.83
N GLU A 333 3.42 0.15 -22.10
CA GLU A 333 3.22 0.44 -20.69
C GLU A 333 1.80 0.92 -20.40
N GLY A 334 1.19 0.41 -19.34
CA GLY A 334 -0.15 0.80 -18.88
C GLY A 334 -0.19 0.96 -17.37
N LEU A 335 -1.10 1.79 -16.87
CA LEU A 335 -1.20 2.15 -15.47
C LEU A 335 -2.65 2.03 -14.96
N ILE A 336 -2.82 1.23 -13.91
CA ILE A 336 -4.11 1.06 -13.22
C ILE A 336 -4.01 1.69 -11.83
N HIS A 337 -4.79 2.75 -11.61
CA HIS A 337 -4.87 3.43 -10.32
C HIS A 337 -5.95 2.81 -9.43
N PHE A 338 -5.58 2.51 -8.19
CA PHE A 338 -6.52 2.08 -7.16
C PHE A 338 -6.90 3.26 -6.25
N GLY A 339 -8.14 3.23 -5.76
CA GLY A 339 -8.63 4.12 -4.73
C GLY A 339 -8.21 3.71 -3.31
N ASN A 340 -8.60 4.50 -2.32
CA ASN A 340 -8.35 4.19 -0.91
C ASN A 340 -9.31 3.10 -0.41
N GLY A 341 -8.76 2.06 0.23
CA GLY A 341 -9.51 1.05 0.98
C GLY A 341 -9.01 -0.37 0.72
N SER A 342 -9.88 -1.36 0.95
CA SER A 342 -9.54 -2.79 0.84
C SER A 342 -10.03 -3.42 -0.46
N TYR A 343 -9.15 -4.16 -1.14
CA TYR A 343 -9.40 -4.90 -2.37
C TYR A 343 -9.25 -6.40 -2.09
N HIS A 344 -10.26 -7.21 -2.42
CA HIS A 344 -10.35 -8.61 -2.02
C HIS A 344 -9.98 -9.55 -3.17
N PHE A 345 -8.93 -10.34 -2.99
CA PHE A 345 -8.45 -11.32 -3.96
C PHE A 345 -8.59 -12.74 -3.41
N LYS A 346 -9.18 -13.62 -4.22
CA LYS A 346 -9.45 -15.03 -3.88
C LYS A 346 -8.69 -16.00 -4.78
N SER A 347 -8.10 -15.51 -5.85
CA SER A 347 -7.32 -16.26 -6.83
C SER A 347 -6.12 -15.45 -7.34
N THR A 348 -5.25 -16.09 -8.13
CA THR A 348 -4.12 -15.42 -8.78
C THR A 348 -4.59 -14.46 -9.86
N THR A 349 -4.02 -13.25 -9.85
CA THR A 349 -4.08 -12.35 -11.01
C THR A 349 -2.76 -12.36 -11.75
N ALA A 350 -2.81 -12.71 -13.04
CA ALA A 350 -1.67 -12.73 -13.94
C ALA A 350 -1.52 -11.36 -14.63
N ILE A 351 -0.57 -10.56 -14.18
CA ILE A 351 -0.42 -9.17 -14.63
C ILE A 351 0.26 -9.13 -15.99
N ASN A 352 -0.42 -8.56 -16.97
CA ASN A 352 0.09 -8.44 -18.34
C ASN A 352 1.40 -7.63 -18.40
N ARG A 353 2.25 -7.95 -19.38
CA ARG A 353 3.51 -7.25 -19.68
C ARG A 353 3.36 -5.73 -19.59
N ALA A 354 4.33 -5.07 -18.96
CA ALA A 354 4.44 -3.62 -18.85
C ALA A 354 3.27 -2.91 -18.13
N ILE A 355 2.42 -3.64 -17.39
CA ILE A 355 1.36 -3.03 -16.58
C ILE A 355 1.90 -2.68 -15.19
N THR A 356 1.58 -1.45 -14.76
CA THR A 356 1.79 -0.95 -13.40
C THR A 356 0.48 -0.94 -12.62
N LEU A 357 0.46 -1.59 -11.47
CA LEU A 357 -0.63 -1.50 -10.49
C LEU A 357 -0.24 -0.49 -9.41
N LYS A 358 -0.95 0.64 -9.35
CA LYS A 358 -0.61 1.74 -8.43
C LYS A 358 -1.67 1.93 -7.36
N PHE A 359 -1.34 1.50 -6.14
CA PHE A 359 -2.14 1.70 -4.95
C PHE A 359 -1.81 3.05 -4.29
N PRO A 360 -2.70 3.60 -3.45
CA PRO A 360 -2.50 4.91 -2.82
C PRO A 360 -1.47 4.91 -1.66
N GLY A 361 -0.70 3.83 -1.50
CA GLY A 361 0.32 3.64 -0.47
C GLY A 361 -0.07 2.60 0.60
N THR A 362 0.92 2.04 1.28
CA THR A 362 0.77 0.91 2.24
C THR A 362 -0.19 1.14 3.41
N ARG A 363 -0.52 2.40 3.74
CA ARG A 363 -1.52 2.71 4.78
C ARG A 363 -2.95 2.88 4.26
N ARG A 364 -3.14 2.90 2.93
CA ARG A 364 -4.40 3.29 2.27
C ARG A 364 -4.87 2.28 1.23
N GLY A 365 -3.96 1.54 0.59
CA GLY A 365 -4.26 0.48 -0.36
C GLY A 365 -4.03 -0.88 0.27
N VAL A 366 -5.10 -1.54 0.71
CA VAL A 366 -5.00 -2.85 1.35
C VAL A 366 -5.45 -3.94 0.38
N VAL A 367 -4.59 -4.93 0.16
CA VAL A 367 -4.89 -6.14 -0.59
C VAL A 367 -5.27 -7.23 0.43
N ARG A 368 -6.55 -7.61 0.45
CA ARG A 368 -7.11 -8.64 1.32
C ARG A 368 -7.03 -9.99 0.63
N VAL A 369 -6.31 -10.92 1.25
CA VAL A 369 -6.07 -12.26 0.71
C VAL A 369 -6.91 -13.29 1.49
N HIS A 370 -7.66 -14.13 0.78
CA HIS A 370 -8.69 -15.00 1.40
C HIS A 370 -8.28 -16.44 1.66
N GLY A 371 -7.28 -16.97 0.98
CA GLY A 371 -6.88 -18.38 1.12
C GLY A 371 -5.53 -18.64 0.47
N ASP A 372 -4.90 -19.77 0.79
CA ASP A 372 -3.55 -20.13 0.35
C ASP A 372 -3.54 -21.00 -0.93
N GLY A 373 -2.35 -21.34 -1.42
CA GLY A 373 -2.11 -22.21 -2.58
C GLY A 373 -1.93 -21.48 -3.92
N TYR A 374 -1.75 -20.16 -3.90
CA TYR A 374 -1.63 -19.35 -5.11
C TYR A 374 -0.82 -18.05 -4.88
N PRO A 375 -0.05 -17.53 -5.85
CA PRO A 375 0.43 -16.15 -5.77
C PRO A 375 -0.76 -15.18 -5.91
N VAL A 376 -0.85 -14.10 -5.12
CA VAL A 376 -1.91 -13.08 -5.34
C VAL A 376 -1.70 -12.40 -6.69
N PHE A 377 -0.47 -11.95 -6.92
CA PHE A 377 -0.04 -11.38 -8.19
C PHE A 377 1.11 -12.19 -8.76
N THR A 378 1.03 -12.51 -10.05
CA THR A 378 2.16 -13.05 -10.81
C THR A 378 2.35 -12.27 -12.10
N SER A 379 3.59 -12.08 -12.54
CA SER A 379 3.86 -11.49 -13.86
C SER A 379 3.50 -12.45 -14.98
N ASN A 380 2.83 -11.95 -16.02
CA ASN A 380 2.55 -12.63 -17.28
C ASN A 380 3.31 -11.98 -18.45
N GLY A 381 4.50 -11.46 -18.17
CA GLY A 381 5.34 -10.74 -19.10
C GLY A 381 6.32 -9.81 -18.38
N ASP A 382 7.30 -9.31 -19.12
CA ASP A 382 8.36 -8.46 -18.57
C ASP A 382 7.83 -7.09 -18.11
N ALA A 383 8.63 -6.40 -17.30
CA ALA A 383 8.42 -5.01 -16.88
C ALA A 383 7.09 -4.74 -16.13
N VAL A 384 6.54 -5.75 -15.45
CA VAL A 384 5.38 -5.57 -14.55
C VAL A 384 5.80 -4.78 -13.31
N ARG A 385 4.96 -3.84 -12.87
CA ARG A 385 5.22 -3.06 -11.65
C ARG A 385 4.05 -3.07 -10.67
N ILE A 386 4.34 -3.12 -9.38
CA ILE A 386 3.33 -3.01 -8.30
C ILE A 386 3.82 -2.00 -7.26
N GLU A 387 3.00 -0.99 -6.97
CA GLU A 387 3.39 0.12 -6.10
C GLU A 387 2.37 0.36 -4.98
N GLY A 388 2.84 0.56 -3.75
CA GLY A 388 2.04 1.15 -2.66
C GLY A 388 1.01 0.22 -2.02
N ALA A 389 1.23 -1.09 -2.01
CA ALA A 389 0.26 -2.10 -1.59
C ALA A 389 0.60 -2.71 -0.21
N ASN A 390 -0.41 -2.84 0.65
CA ASN A 390 -0.30 -3.57 1.92
C ASN A 390 -1.13 -4.86 1.87
N PHE A 391 -0.45 -6.00 1.91
CA PHE A 391 -1.05 -7.33 1.88
C PHE A 391 -1.40 -7.77 3.30
N GLU A 392 -2.68 -7.98 3.55
CA GLU A 392 -3.21 -8.44 4.82
C GLU A 392 -4.07 -9.68 4.62
N MET A 393 -3.87 -10.68 5.49
CA MET A 393 -4.75 -11.85 5.52
C MET A 393 -6.16 -11.45 5.96
N PHE A 394 -7.17 -12.00 5.30
CA PHE A 394 -8.56 -11.78 5.68
C PHE A 394 -8.90 -12.57 6.96
N VAL A 395 -9.55 -11.91 7.92
CA VAL A 395 -9.90 -12.49 9.22
C VAL A 395 -10.87 -13.67 9.02
N GLY A 396 -10.48 -14.85 9.51
CA GLY A 396 -11.24 -16.09 9.34
C GLY A 396 -10.85 -16.93 8.12
N GLY A 397 -9.90 -16.48 7.30
CA GLY A 397 -9.32 -17.25 6.19
C GLY A 397 -8.13 -18.11 6.63
N ILE A 398 -6.97 -17.47 6.84
CA ILE A 398 -5.70 -18.13 7.21
C ILE A 398 -4.94 -17.25 8.22
N THR A 399 -4.21 -17.87 9.16
CA THR A 399 -3.40 -17.18 10.18
C THR A 399 -1.96 -16.92 9.73
N SER A 400 -1.44 -17.75 8.84
CA SER A 400 -0.18 -17.58 8.11
C SER A 400 -0.36 -18.20 6.73
N ARG A 401 0.35 -17.66 5.73
CA ARG A 401 0.31 -18.12 4.33
C ARG A 401 1.65 -18.68 3.89
N ASP A 402 1.66 -19.78 3.16
CA ASP A 402 2.87 -20.34 2.54
C ASP A 402 3.15 -19.72 1.17
N SER A 403 2.11 -19.50 0.36
CA SER A 403 2.26 -18.96 -1.01
C SER A 403 2.67 -17.48 -1.03
N PRO A 404 3.39 -17.02 -2.06
CA PRO A 404 3.81 -15.63 -2.14
C PRO A 404 2.65 -14.63 -2.30
N CYS A 405 2.85 -13.39 -1.85
CA CYS A 405 1.97 -12.28 -2.26
C CYS A 405 2.23 -11.92 -3.72
N ILE A 406 3.50 -11.76 -4.08
CA ILE A 406 3.93 -11.34 -5.42
C ILE A 406 4.96 -12.35 -5.94
N HIS A 407 4.77 -12.83 -7.17
CA HIS A 407 5.70 -13.74 -7.82
C HIS A 407 6.04 -13.28 -9.24
N TYR A 408 7.19 -12.65 -9.38
CA TYR A 408 7.73 -12.23 -10.67
C TYR A 408 8.51 -13.37 -11.31
N THR A 409 7.88 -14.01 -12.30
CA THR A 409 8.41 -15.07 -13.15
C THR A 409 9.08 -14.55 -14.42
N HIS A 410 8.97 -13.25 -14.70
CA HIS A 410 9.46 -12.59 -15.91
C HIS A 410 10.44 -11.45 -15.59
N ASP A 411 11.18 -11.00 -16.59
CA ASP A 411 12.32 -10.10 -16.40
C ASP A 411 11.89 -8.65 -16.14
N GLU A 412 12.80 -7.86 -15.57
CA GLU A 412 12.67 -6.39 -15.41
C GLU A 412 11.43 -5.95 -14.61
N CYS A 413 10.82 -6.84 -13.83
CA CYS A 413 9.67 -6.53 -12.98
C CYS A 413 10.10 -5.84 -11.68
N SER A 414 9.25 -4.97 -11.13
CA SER A 414 9.62 -4.22 -9.93
C SER A 414 8.48 -3.95 -8.95
N THR A 415 8.78 -4.00 -7.65
CA THR A 415 7.92 -3.50 -6.59
C THR A 415 8.49 -2.28 -5.87
N ASP A 416 7.61 -1.38 -5.43
CA ASP A 416 7.94 -0.26 -4.55
C ASP A 416 6.84 -0.01 -3.49
N ASP A 417 7.22 0.41 -2.28
CA ASP A 417 6.34 0.61 -1.12
C ASP A 417 5.38 -0.57 -0.93
N ILE A 418 5.94 -1.74 -0.58
CA ILE A 418 5.15 -2.96 -0.33
C ILE A 418 5.22 -3.32 1.14
N ARG A 419 4.07 -3.68 1.70
CA ARG A 419 3.98 -4.26 3.04
C ARG A 419 3.35 -5.64 2.97
N VAL A 420 3.96 -6.63 3.59
CA VAL A 420 3.43 -7.98 3.71
C VAL A 420 3.25 -8.35 5.17
N SER A 421 2.18 -9.08 5.49
CA SER A 421 1.88 -9.49 6.86
C SER A 421 1.56 -10.98 6.94
N ASP A 422 2.21 -11.70 7.84
CA ASP A 422 1.96 -13.12 8.14
C ASP A 422 2.08 -14.06 6.91
N VAL A 423 3.16 -13.90 6.14
CA VAL A 423 3.45 -14.70 4.94
C VAL A 423 4.84 -15.33 4.98
N ALA A 424 4.93 -16.60 4.63
CA ALA A 424 6.19 -17.31 4.52
C ALA A 424 7.00 -16.80 3.34
N GLN A 425 6.38 -16.49 2.20
CA GLN A 425 7.04 -15.80 1.10
C GLN A 425 6.32 -14.47 0.86
N GLY A 426 7.03 -13.35 0.98
CA GLY A 426 6.46 -12.05 0.61
C GLY A 426 6.46 -11.86 -0.90
N ILE A 427 7.66 -11.60 -1.43
CA ILE A 427 7.91 -11.30 -2.85
C ILE A 427 8.93 -12.30 -3.38
N ILE A 428 8.65 -12.97 -4.49
CA ILE A 428 9.60 -13.83 -5.20
C ILE A 428 10.03 -13.14 -6.49
N LEU A 429 11.34 -12.92 -6.63
CA LEU A 429 12.00 -12.39 -7.83
C LEU A 429 12.66 -13.55 -8.59
N GLU A 430 11.89 -14.26 -9.41
CA GLU A 430 12.37 -15.39 -10.22
C GLU A 430 12.86 -14.97 -11.61
N GLY A 431 12.23 -13.96 -12.22
CA GLY A 431 12.74 -13.33 -13.43
C GLY A 431 14.04 -12.55 -13.19
N ASN A 432 14.79 -12.28 -14.26
CA ASN A 432 16.06 -11.59 -14.20
C ASN A 432 15.90 -10.08 -14.14
N ARG A 433 16.87 -9.40 -13.53
CA ARG A 433 16.93 -7.93 -13.42
C ARG A 433 15.68 -7.33 -12.75
N CYS A 434 15.02 -8.12 -11.90
CA CYS A 434 13.88 -7.69 -11.12
C CYS A 434 14.33 -6.88 -9.90
N ARG A 435 13.43 -6.03 -9.39
CA ARG A 435 13.73 -5.14 -8.25
C ARG A 435 12.65 -5.20 -7.18
N ALA A 436 13.07 -5.21 -5.92
CA ALA A 436 12.17 -4.97 -4.80
C ALA A 436 12.70 -3.79 -3.98
N GLU A 437 11.88 -2.76 -3.80
CA GLU A 437 12.23 -1.55 -3.06
C GLU A 437 11.23 -1.30 -1.93
N ASN A 438 11.70 -0.66 -0.85
CA ASN A 438 10.86 -0.17 0.24
C ASN A 438 9.86 -1.22 0.72
N THR A 439 10.37 -2.42 1.01
CA THR A 439 9.55 -3.58 1.35
C THR A 439 9.58 -3.82 2.86
N SER A 440 8.40 -3.94 3.48
CA SER A 440 8.27 -4.19 4.92
C SER A 440 7.53 -5.49 5.21
N GLY A 441 8.02 -6.25 6.19
CA GLY A 441 7.38 -7.46 6.69
C GLY A 441 6.94 -7.30 8.14
N VAL A 442 5.73 -7.74 8.48
CA VAL A 442 5.20 -7.74 9.86
C VAL A 442 4.59 -9.08 10.20
N TYR A 443 4.95 -9.62 11.37
CA TYR A 443 4.62 -10.99 11.74
C TYR A 443 3.99 -11.06 13.13
N SER A 444 2.78 -11.64 13.17
CA SER A 444 2.02 -12.01 14.36
C SER A 444 1.98 -13.52 14.58
N HIS A 445 2.46 -14.32 13.62
CA HIS A 445 2.64 -15.76 13.70
C HIS A 445 3.99 -16.17 13.12
N ASN A 446 4.53 -17.32 13.54
CA ASN A 446 5.78 -17.84 13.01
C ASN A 446 5.55 -18.44 11.60
N PRO A 447 6.13 -17.86 10.52
CA PRO A 447 6.03 -18.38 9.15
C PRO A 447 6.85 -19.66 8.91
N GLY A 448 7.72 -20.07 9.84
CA GLY A 448 8.52 -21.28 9.75
C GLY A 448 9.79 -21.15 8.91
N ALA A 449 10.56 -22.25 8.82
CA ALA A 449 11.79 -22.31 8.04
C ALA A 449 11.52 -22.18 6.53
N GLY A 450 12.49 -21.64 5.81
CA GLY A 450 12.41 -21.29 4.39
C GLY A 450 11.74 -19.95 4.11
N SER A 451 11.26 -19.23 5.14
CA SER A 451 10.48 -18.00 4.97
C SER A 451 11.34 -16.76 4.73
N SER A 452 10.84 -15.85 3.87
CA SER A 452 11.48 -14.56 3.63
C SER A 452 10.50 -13.47 3.19
N ILE A 453 10.85 -12.21 3.47
CA ILE A 453 10.11 -11.05 2.95
C ILE A 453 10.36 -10.94 1.44
N VAL A 454 11.63 -11.06 1.03
CA VAL A 454 12.02 -11.08 -0.38
C VAL A 454 12.87 -12.31 -0.67
N ASN A 455 12.47 -13.09 -1.67
CA ASN A 455 13.19 -14.26 -2.16
C ASN A 455 13.70 -14.01 -3.58
N VAL A 456 15.02 -13.93 -3.75
CA VAL A 456 15.69 -13.77 -5.04
C VAL A 456 16.02 -15.15 -5.61
N ARG A 457 15.52 -15.44 -6.81
CA ARG A 457 15.80 -16.67 -7.57
C ARG A 457 16.33 -16.40 -8.99
N GLY A 458 16.12 -15.19 -9.51
CA GLY A 458 16.63 -14.73 -10.80
C GLY A 458 18.00 -14.05 -10.73
N LYS A 459 18.58 -13.77 -11.91
CA LYS A 459 19.92 -13.14 -12.05
C LYS A 459 19.82 -11.62 -12.11
N GLY A 460 20.81 -10.92 -11.56
CA GLY A 460 20.93 -9.47 -11.63
C GLY A 460 19.85 -8.72 -10.85
N CYS A 461 19.18 -9.38 -9.92
CA CYS A 461 18.11 -8.79 -9.13
C CYS A 461 18.65 -7.83 -8.07
N THR A 462 17.85 -6.83 -7.74
CA THR A 462 18.21 -5.79 -6.77
C THR A 462 17.15 -5.68 -5.68
N VAL A 463 17.57 -5.71 -4.42
CA VAL A 463 16.70 -5.55 -3.25
C VAL A 463 17.19 -4.36 -2.45
N LEU A 464 16.35 -3.35 -2.28
CA LEU A 464 16.67 -2.11 -1.60
C LEU A 464 15.68 -1.83 -0.47
N GLU A 465 16.19 -1.39 0.68
CA GLU A 465 15.37 -0.88 1.79
C GLU A 465 14.30 -1.90 2.22
N THR A 466 14.76 -3.06 2.71
CA THR A 466 13.88 -4.09 3.27
C THR A 466 13.91 -4.02 4.79
N GLU A 467 12.73 -3.95 5.41
CA GLU A 467 12.60 -3.82 6.85
C GLU A 467 11.65 -4.82 7.51
N CYS A 468 11.97 -5.20 8.74
CA CYS A 468 11.05 -5.89 9.64
C CYS A 468 10.96 -5.11 10.95
N PRO A 469 10.04 -4.13 11.05
CA PRO A 469 10.03 -3.16 12.14
C PRO A 469 9.40 -3.70 13.44
N SER A 470 8.91 -4.94 13.47
CA SER A 470 8.32 -5.55 14.66
C SER A 470 9.36 -6.28 15.52
N SER A 471 9.34 -6.04 16.84
CA SER A 471 10.09 -6.83 17.83
C SER A 471 9.26 -8.01 18.37
N SER A 472 8.41 -8.62 17.54
CA SER A 472 7.58 -9.77 17.94
C SER A 472 8.45 -11.02 18.08
N ALA A 473 7.99 -11.99 18.88
CA ALA A 473 8.62 -13.33 18.97
C ALA A 473 8.40 -14.19 17.71
N TYR A 474 7.97 -13.56 16.61
CA TYR A 474 7.60 -14.18 15.37
C TYR A 474 8.31 -13.45 14.25
N GLU A 475 9.03 -14.22 13.44
CA GLU A 475 9.92 -13.66 12.43
C GLU A 475 10.05 -14.59 11.23
N PRO A 476 10.33 -14.05 10.04
CA PRO A 476 10.77 -14.88 8.93
C PRO A 476 12.16 -15.46 9.24
N GLU A 477 12.52 -16.54 8.58
CA GLU A 477 13.90 -17.06 8.66
C GLU A 477 14.89 -15.99 8.17
N ALA A 478 14.55 -15.28 7.09
CA ALA A 478 15.37 -14.18 6.58
C ALA A 478 14.54 -12.96 6.14
N LEU A 479 15.08 -11.76 6.23
CA LEU A 479 14.51 -10.60 5.52
C LEU A 479 14.63 -10.85 4.02
N VAL A 480 15.85 -11.12 3.56
CA VAL A 480 16.14 -11.42 2.16
C VAL A 480 16.82 -12.77 2.05
N ASN A 481 16.22 -13.68 1.28
CA ASN A 481 16.85 -14.92 0.86
C ASN A 481 17.27 -14.80 -0.61
N ALA A 482 18.50 -15.15 -0.93
CA ALA A 482 18.97 -15.37 -2.30
C ALA A 482 19.27 -16.85 -2.48
N GLY A 483 18.43 -17.57 -3.23
CA GLY A 483 18.61 -18.99 -3.54
C GLY A 483 17.52 -19.89 -2.99
N GLY A 484 17.89 -21.13 -2.66
CA GLY A 484 17.00 -22.22 -2.21
C GLY A 484 16.78 -23.30 -3.28
N GLY A 485 16.16 -24.43 -2.90
CA GLY A 485 16.02 -25.61 -3.78
C GLY A 485 15.29 -25.42 -5.11
N ALA A 486 14.60 -24.29 -5.32
CA ALA A 486 13.91 -23.94 -6.58
C ALA A 486 14.62 -22.82 -7.38
N SER A 487 15.83 -22.43 -7.00
CA SER A 487 16.60 -21.38 -7.70
C SER A 487 17.52 -21.95 -8.79
N GLU A 488 17.74 -21.19 -9.87
CA GLU A 488 18.89 -21.40 -10.77
C GLU A 488 20.15 -20.72 -10.20
N ASN A 489 21.19 -20.60 -11.02
CA ASN A 489 22.36 -19.79 -10.70
C ASN A 489 21.98 -18.33 -10.47
N ILE A 490 22.36 -17.80 -9.31
CA ILE A 490 22.17 -16.41 -8.92
C ILE A 490 23.47 -15.65 -9.15
N VAL A 491 23.41 -14.60 -9.96
CA VAL A 491 24.57 -13.82 -10.39
C VAL A 491 24.29 -12.34 -10.21
N ALA A 492 25.24 -11.58 -9.68
CA ALA A 492 25.20 -10.12 -9.64
C ALA A 492 24.00 -9.55 -8.85
N THR A 493 23.65 -10.19 -7.74
CA THR A 493 22.56 -9.72 -6.86
C THR A 493 23.03 -8.62 -5.93
N THR A 494 22.27 -7.51 -5.88
CA THR A 494 22.54 -6.41 -4.95
C THR A 494 21.48 -6.38 -3.86
N ILE A 495 21.89 -6.44 -2.60
CA ILE A 495 21.03 -6.28 -1.43
C ILE A 495 21.56 -5.10 -0.63
N ARG A 496 20.72 -4.11 -0.36
CA ARG A 496 21.14 -2.90 0.35
C ARG A 496 20.02 -2.34 1.23
N GLY A 497 20.38 -1.83 2.40
CA GLY A 497 19.41 -1.17 3.29
C GLY A 497 18.54 -2.21 3.98
N LEU A 498 19.13 -3.01 4.86
CA LEU A 498 18.38 -3.97 5.66
C LEU A 498 18.19 -3.42 7.06
N TYR A 499 16.95 -3.42 7.57
CA TYR A 499 16.66 -2.90 8.91
C TYR A 499 15.66 -3.76 9.70
N TRP A 500 16.04 -4.29 10.86
CA TRP A 500 15.13 -5.13 11.65
C TRP A 500 15.42 -5.17 13.15
N PHE A 501 14.42 -5.64 13.91
CA PHE A 501 14.40 -5.72 15.38
C PHE A 501 14.18 -7.13 15.96
N ASN A 502 13.87 -8.11 15.11
CA ASN A 502 13.63 -9.50 15.54
C ASN A 502 14.85 -10.38 15.26
N ASP A 503 14.68 -11.68 15.45
CA ASP A 503 15.77 -12.66 15.39
C ASP A 503 15.81 -13.34 14.01
N ALA A 504 15.35 -12.65 12.97
CA ALA A 504 15.52 -13.06 11.57
C ALA A 504 16.97 -12.92 11.11
N ILE A 505 17.38 -13.76 10.15
CA ILE A 505 18.61 -13.54 9.37
C ILE A 505 18.42 -12.29 8.50
N GLY A 506 19.41 -11.39 8.45
CA GLY A 506 19.33 -10.25 7.54
C GLY A 506 19.35 -10.69 6.07
N ALA A 507 20.48 -11.23 5.63
CA ALA A 507 20.65 -11.79 4.29
C ALA A 507 21.05 -13.27 4.35
N LEU A 508 20.20 -14.15 3.81
CA LEU A 508 20.50 -15.57 3.64
C LEU A 508 20.89 -15.85 2.19
N LEU A 509 22.07 -16.41 1.98
CA LEU A 509 22.51 -16.94 0.68
C LEU A 509 22.42 -18.46 0.75
N ASN A 510 21.49 -19.06 0.03
CA ASN A 510 21.21 -20.49 0.09
C ASN A 510 21.51 -21.17 -1.26
N ALA A 511 22.74 -21.69 -1.41
CA ALA A 511 23.20 -22.40 -2.62
C ALA A 511 22.76 -23.88 -2.60
N GLU A 512 21.44 -24.11 -2.52
CA GLU A 512 20.84 -25.45 -2.59
C GLU A 512 20.47 -25.84 -4.02
N GLY A 513 19.92 -24.91 -4.82
CA GLY A 513 19.46 -25.19 -6.19
C GLY A 513 20.41 -24.73 -7.31
N GLY A 514 21.32 -23.81 -7.03
CA GLY A 514 22.24 -23.24 -8.02
C GLY A 514 23.40 -22.47 -7.39
N ASP A 515 24.40 -22.14 -8.22
CA ASP A 515 25.56 -21.38 -7.80
C ASP A 515 25.18 -19.94 -7.47
N ILE A 516 25.77 -19.37 -6.41
CA ILE A 516 25.59 -17.96 -6.05
C ILE A 516 26.92 -17.23 -6.24
N THR A 517 26.94 -16.20 -7.10
CA THR A 517 28.16 -15.44 -7.36
C THR A 517 27.94 -13.94 -7.53
N SER A 518 28.96 -13.15 -7.15
CA SER A 518 28.98 -11.69 -7.30
C SER A 518 27.84 -10.99 -6.57
N THR A 519 27.51 -11.48 -5.37
CA THR A 519 26.45 -10.92 -4.53
C THR A 519 27.04 -9.91 -3.54
N SER A 520 26.42 -8.74 -3.42
CA SER A 520 26.80 -7.72 -2.44
C SER A 520 25.68 -7.42 -1.47
N VAL A 521 26.01 -7.32 -0.17
CA VAL A 521 25.11 -6.91 0.91
C VAL A 521 25.68 -5.64 1.56
N SER A 522 24.88 -4.57 1.68
CA SER A 522 25.37 -3.33 2.30
C SER A 522 24.32 -2.56 3.09
N ALA A 523 24.75 -1.61 3.92
CA ALA A 523 23.86 -0.79 4.75
C ALA A 523 22.93 -1.65 5.62
N VAL A 524 23.52 -2.53 6.42
CA VAL A 524 22.81 -3.52 7.24
C VAL A 524 22.70 -3.00 8.66
N ARG A 525 21.49 -2.91 9.21
CA ARG A 525 21.23 -2.38 10.55
C ARG A 525 20.33 -3.33 11.33
N ASN A 526 20.84 -3.86 12.42
CA ASN A 526 20.04 -4.64 13.36
C ASN A 526 20.01 -4.00 14.75
N HIS A 527 18.81 -3.95 15.33
CA HIS A 527 18.57 -3.50 16.71
C HIS A 527 17.70 -4.53 17.44
N SER A 528 18.13 -5.80 17.52
CA SER A 528 17.31 -6.81 18.21
C SER A 528 17.08 -6.48 19.69
N ALA A 529 15.89 -6.79 20.22
CA ALA A 529 15.48 -6.50 21.60
C ALA A 529 15.52 -7.74 22.52
N SER A 530 15.62 -8.93 21.96
CA SER A 530 15.73 -10.25 22.63
C SER A 530 16.90 -11.03 22.02
N ASP A 531 17.18 -12.25 22.50
CA ASP A 531 18.26 -13.16 22.05
C ASP A 531 18.57 -12.99 20.54
N GLY A 532 19.55 -12.14 20.19
CA GLY A 532 19.54 -11.46 18.90
C GLY A 532 19.72 -12.36 17.68
N PRO A 533 19.67 -11.80 16.46
CA PRO A 533 19.50 -12.62 15.27
C PRO A 533 20.63 -13.65 15.12
N PRO A 534 20.31 -14.84 14.56
CA PRO A 534 21.28 -15.91 14.40
C PRO A 534 22.43 -15.47 13.51
N SER A 535 22.16 -14.61 12.50
CA SER A 535 23.20 -13.88 11.77
C SER A 535 22.74 -12.61 11.05
N LEU A 536 23.63 -11.62 10.87
CA LEU A 536 23.34 -10.52 9.92
C LEU A 536 23.39 -11.02 8.46
N ALA A 537 24.37 -11.85 8.14
CA ALA A 537 24.42 -12.59 6.90
C ALA A 537 24.75 -14.05 7.14
N LYS A 538 24.07 -14.96 6.45
CA LYS A 538 24.31 -16.39 6.51
C LYS A 538 24.52 -16.96 5.12
N LEU A 539 25.60 -17.72 4.95
CA LEU A 539 25.94 -18.39 3.70
C LEU A 539 25.80 -19.90 3.93
N VAL A 540 24.81 -20.50 3.28
CA VAL A 540 24.50 -21.92 3.40
C VAL A 540 24.72 -22.59 2.06
N GLY A 541 25.45 -23.70 2.05
CA GLY A 541 25.16 -24.68 1.01
C GLY A 541 25.41 -26.13 1.40
N SER A 542 24.42 -26.92 1.03
CA SER A 542 24.20 -28.32 1.40
C SER A 542 24.38 -29.27 0.22
N GLY A 543 24.57 -28.76 -1.00
CA GLY A 543 24.73 -29.52 -2.23
C GLY A 543 26.07 -29.31 -2.93
N GLU A 544 26.09 -29.49 -4.25
CA GLU A 544 27.30 -29.37 -5.08
C GLU A 544 27.57 -27.93 -5.54
N HIS A 545 26.66 -27.00 -5.25
CA HIS A 545 26.70 -25.63 -5.76
C HIS A 545 27.63 -24.71 -4.97
N ASP A 546 28.28 -23.81 -5.70
CA ASP A 546 29.30 -22.90 -5.17
C ASP A 546 28.69 -21.59 -4.66
N ILE A 547 29.31 -21.00 -3.64
CA ILE A 547 29.12 -19.60 -3.23
C ILE A 547 30.43 -18.86 -3.43
N SER A 548 30.45 -17.86 -4.31
CA SER A 548 31.68 -17.14 -4.64
C SER A 548 31.52 -15.62 -4.76
N ALA A 549 32.59 -14.88 -4.49
CA ALA A 549 32.63 -13.42 -4.70
C ALA A 549 31.50 -12.68 -3.96
N PHE A 550 31.32 -13.01 -2.68
CA PHE A 550 30.40 -12.33 -1.79
C PHE A 550 31.09 -11.17 -1.08
N ILE A 551 30.41 -10.04 -0.96
CA ILE A 551 30.85 -8.93 -0.12
C ILE A 551 29.72 -8.44 0.79
N MET A 552 30.04 -8.22 2.07
CA MET A 552 29.18 -7.51 3.01
C MET A 552 29.91 -6.29 3.58
N SER A 553 29.29 -5.11 3.62
CA SER A 553 29.90 -3.88 4.18
C SER A 553 28.87 -2.92 4.78
N ASP A 554 29.32 -1.90 5.51
CA ASP A 554 28.45 -0.88 6.13
C ASP A 554 27.36 -1.53 7.00
N TRP A 555 27.81 -2.34 7.97
CA TRP A 555 26.93 -3.03 8.89
C TRP A 555 27.03 -2.45 10.30
N LEU A 556 25.90 -2.36 10.98
CA LEU A 556 25.76 -1.91 12.35
C LEU A 556 24.79 -2.84 13.08
N CYS A 557 25.25 -3.48 14.15
CA CYS A 557 24.37 -4.27 15.02
C CYS A 557 24.58 -3.90 16.49
N ASN A 558 23.56 -4.16 17.31
CA ASN A 558 23.69 -4.04 18.75
C ASN A 558 24.32 -5.31 19.37
N ALA A 559 24.42 -5.33 20.70
CA ALA A 559 25.15 -6.34 21.47
C ALA A 559 24.43 -7.69 21.62
N LEU A 560 23.52 -8.06 20.72
CA LEU A 560 22.70 -9.27 20.88
C LEU A 560 22.82 -10.26 19.71
N THR A 561 23.45 -9.91 18.60
CA THR A 561 23.62 -10.81 17.44
C THR A 561 24.51 -12.02 17.75
N ASP A 562 24.08 -13.21 17.34
CA ASP A 562 24.86 -14.45 17.46
C ASP A 562 26.06 -14.47 16.53
N ASN A 563 25.88 -14.13 15.25
CA ASN A 563 26.99 -14.05 14.30
C ASN A 563 26.85 -12.84 13.38
N ILE A 564 27.92 -12.07 13.15
CA ILE A 564 27.86 -11.06 12.07
C ILE A 564 27.77 -11.77 10.73
N MET A 565 28.64 -12.74 10.51
CA MET A 565 28.58 -13.66 9.38
C MET A 565 28.69 -15.11 9.86
N ASP A 566 27.77 -15.94 9.39
CA ASP A 566 27.79 -17.39 9.58
C ASP A 566 27.93 -18.08 8.21
N ILE A 567 28.91 -18.98 8.11
CA ILE A 567 29.13 -19.80 6.93
C ILE A 567 28.93 -21.26 7.33
N LEU A 568 27.86 -21.85 6.81
CA LEU A 568 27.50 -23.24 7.04
C LEU A 568 27.63 -24.03 5.74
N ARG A 569 28.56 -24.99 5.73
CA ARG A 569 28.82 -25.83 4.55
C ARG A 569 28.75 -27.31 4.91
N THR A 570 27.72 -27.97 4.39
CA THR A 570 27.48 -29.41 4.55
C THR A 570 27.55 -30.19 3.24
N GLY A 571 27.67 -29.49 2.10
CA GLY A 571 27.80 -30.07 0.75
C GLY A 571 29.21 -29.96 0.15
N THR A 572 29.39 -30.50 -1.07
CA THR A 572 30.69 -30.68 -1.75
C THR A 572 31.16 -29.49 -2.58
N GLY A 573 30.27 -28.59 -3.00
CA GLY A 573 30.69 -27.35 -3.66
C GLY A 573 31.46 -26.41 -2.72
N LYS A 574 31.97 -25.32 -3.26
CA LYS A 574 32.95 -24.43 -2.64
C LYS A 574 32.33 -23.15 -2.13
N THR A 575 32.83 -22.66 -1.00
CA THR A 575 32.64 -21.27 -0.57
C THR A 575 33.97 -20.51 -0.69
N GLU A 576 34.05 -19.50 -1.56
CA GLU A 576 35.31 -18.79 -1.85
C GLU A 576 35.14 -17.28 -2.12
N LYS A 577 36.23 -16.52 -1.97
CA LYS A 577 36.27 -15.06 -2.23
C LYS A 577 35.20 -14.29 -1.43
N ILE A 578 35.06 -14.65 -0.15
CA ILE A 578 34.14 -14.01 0.78
C ILE A 578 34.85 -12.82 1.43
N ILE A 579 34.21 -11.66 1.41
CA ILE A 579 34.72 -10.40 1.98
C ILE A 579 33.72 -9.85 2.99
N LEU A 580 34.15 -9.72 4.24
CA LEU A 580 33.48 -8.89 5.24
C LEU A 580 34.22 -7.56 5.34
N GLY A 581 33.61 -6.49 4.81
CA GLY A 581 34.08 -5.12 4.89
C GLY A 581 33.75 -4.43 6.21
N GLU A 582 33.94 -3.11 6.22
CA GLU A 582 33.76 -2.24 7.40
C GLU A 582 32.38 -2.37 8.05
N GLY A 583 32.36 -2.32 9.38
CA GLY A 583 31.14 -2.25 10.19
C GLY A 583 31.46 -2.30 11.68
N ALA A 584 30.43 -2.11 12.50
CA ALA A 584 30.54 -2.04 13.95
C ALA A 584 29.49 -2.93 14.64
N GLY A 585 29.94 -3.76 15.57
CA GLY A 585 29.07 -4.63 16.36
C GLY A 585 29.14 -4.32 17.86
N GLY A 586 28.03 -4.54 18.57
CA GLY A 586 28.02 -4.53 20.03
C GLY A 586 28.49 -5.84 20.66
N ASN A 587 28.69 -5.83 21.99
CA ASN A 587 29.16 -6.95 22.82
C ASN A 587 28.16 -8.14 22.95
N GLY A 588 27.83 -8.83 21.85
CA GLY A 588 27.07 -10.10 21.87
C GLY A 588 27.85 -11.26 22.45
N SER A 589 27.13 -12.33 22.83
CA SER A 589 27.69 -13.60 23.31
C SER A 589 28.22 -14.52 22.19
N GLY A 590 27.93 -14.19 20.93
CA GLY A 590 28.31 -15.01 19.78
C GLY A 590 29.61 -14.60 19.09
N TYR A 591 29.86 -15.13 17.89
CA TYR A 591 31.11 -14.94 17.16
C TYR A 591 31.02 -13.75 16.20
N PHE A 592 32.10 -12.98 16.04
CA PHE A 592 32.16 -12.00 14.94
C PHE A 592 32.10 -12.71 13.58
N PHE A 593 32.62 -13.92 13.51
CA PHE A 593 32.66 -14.70 12.29
C PHE A 593 32.67 -16.18 12.65
N ASN A 594 31.68 -16.93 12.15
CA ASN A 594 31.59 -18.36 12.35
C ASN A 594 31.75 -19.09 11.01
N ILE A 595 32.62 -20.10 10.99
CA ILE A 595 32.71 -21.07 9.90
C ILE A 595 32.49 -22.46 10.49
N ALA A 596 31.43 -23.12 10.02
CA ALA A 596 31.14 -24.52 10.30
C ALA A 596 31.11 -25.31 8.97
N CYS A 597 32.18 -26.03 8.65
CA CYS A 597 32.33 -26.71 7.36
C CYS A 597 33.00 -28.08 7.44
N GLU A 598 32.71 -28.95 6.47
CA GLU A 598 33.55 -30.13 6.21
C GLU A 598 34.92 -29.74 5.61
N ALA A 599 35.88 -30.66 5.70
CA ALA A 599 37.26 -30.47 5.23
C ALA A 599 37.37 -29.99 3.77
N GLY A 600 38.05 -28.87 3.53
CA GLY A 600 38.34 -28.38 2.16
C GLY A 600 37.17 -27.74 1.42
N ALA A 601 35.99 -27.60 2.06
CA ALA A 601 34.81 -27.00 1.45
C ALA A 601 34.84 -25.45 1.39
N VAL A 602 35.71 -24.81 2.18
CA VAL A 602 35.95 -23.36 2.18
C VAL A 602 37.40 -23.09 1.76
N GLN A 603 37.62 -22.48 0.59
CA GLN A 603 38.97 -22.37 0.00
C GLN A 603 39.65 -21.02 0.28
N THR A 604 38.92 -19.91 0.19
CA THR A 604 39.44 -18.55 0.47
C THR A 604 38.40 -17.69 1.14
N CYS A 605 38.72 -17.16 2.33
CA CYS A 605 37.89 -16.22 3.05
C CYS A 605 38.76 -15.07 3.56
N ARG A 606 38.36 -13.83 3.31
CA ARG A 606 39.12 -12.63 3.70
C ARG A 606 38.28 -11.71 4.56
N ILE A 607 38.81 -11.32 5.71
CA ILE A 607 38.21 -10.29 6.55
C ILE A 607 38.89 -8.96 6.20
N GLY A 608 38.10 -7.90 5.99
CA GLY A 608 38.55 -6.55 5.63
C GLY A 608 39.43 -5.92 6.70
N GLY A 609 40.18 -4.87 6.31
CA GLY A 609 41.25 -4.29 7.14
C GLY A 609 40.80 -3.51 8.39
N ASP A 610 39.56 -3.01 8.39
CA ASP A 610 39.00 -2.12 9.43
C ASP A 610 37.71 -2.70 10.05
N VAL A 611 37.66 -4.02 10.27
CA VAL A 611 36.63 -4.63 11.14
C VAL A 611 37.07 -4.39 12.57
N ILE A 612 36.30 -3.63 13.35
CA ILE A 612 36.57 -3.37 14.77
C ILE A 612 35.75 -4.37 15.60
N PRO A 613 36.33 -5.53 16.00
CA PRO A 613 35.69 -6.39 16.97
C PRO A 613 35.60 -5.63 18.30
N SER A 614 34.42 -5.58 18.91
CA SER A 614 34.31 -5.20 20.32
C SER A 614 34.99 -6.25 21.21
N ASP A 615 35.44 -5.85 22.41
CA ASP A 615 36.37 -6.56 23.31
C ASP A 615 35.99 -8.01 23.74
N ARG A 616 34.88 -8.58 23.23
CA ARG A 616 34.35 -9.90 23.61
C ARG A 616 33.97 -10.86 22.49
N GLY A 617 33.82 -10.43 21.24
CA GLY A 617 33.45 -11.37 20.19
C GLY A 617 34.65 -12.19 19.71
N GLY A 618 34.48 -13.50 19.66
CA GLY A 618 35.49 -14.44 19.19
C GLY A 618 35.44 -14.63 17.68
N PHE A 619 36.53 -15.18 17.12
CA PHE A 619 36.57 -15.76 15.79
C PHE A 619 36.53 -17.29 15.92
N SER A 620 35.59 -17.97 15.26
CA SER A 620 35.43 -19.43 15.37
C SER A 620 35.53 -20.12 14.02
N ILE A 621 36.37 -21.16 13.97
CA ILE A 621 36.42 -22.13 12.88
C ILE A 621 36.23 -23.51 13.50
N SER A 622 35.20 -24.24 13.06
CA SER A 622 34.94 -25.62 13.49
C SER A 622 34.78 -26.54 12.26
N GLY A 623 35.43 -27.70 12.30
CA GLY A 623 35.51 -28.66 11.18
C GLY A 623 36.93 -28.91 10.65
N ALA A 624 37.16 -30.05 10.00
CA ALA A 624 38.49 -30.57 9.70
C ALA A 624 39.17 -29.91 8.48
N ALA A 625 39.85 -28.77 8.67
CA ALA A 625 40.97 -28.25 7.87
C ALA A 625 40.76 -27.22 6.72
N ALA A 626 41.68 -26.23 6.78
CA ALA A 626 42.27 -25.39 5.73
C ALA A 626 41.45 -24.25 5.09
N ALA A 627 40.70 -23.48 5.88
CA ALA A 627 40.33 -22.14 5.44
C ALA A 627 41.59 -21.23 5.49
N ASN A 628 42.07 -20.75 4.34
CA ASN A 628 43.08 -19.67 4.29
C ASN A 628 42.41 -18.35 4.67
N VAL A 629 42.19 -18.15 5.97
CA VAL A 629 41.65 -16.90 6.52
C VAL A 629 42.78 -15.90 6.64
N THR A 630 42.74 -14.86 5.82
CA THR A 630 43.75 -13.79 5.79
C THR A 630 43.08 -12.44 6.05
N GLY A 631 43.84 -11.48 6.62
CA GLY A 631 43.33 -10.11 6.86
C GLY A 631 42.81 -9.82 8.27
N LEU A 632 42.91 -10.77 9.21
CA LEU A 632 42.72 -10.49 10.65
C LEU A 632 43.83 -9.54 11.15
N ARG A 633 43.64 -8.23 10.98
CA ARG A 633 44.36 -7.25 11.78
C ARG A 633 43.63 -7.18 13.10
N LYS A 634 44.11 -7.91 14.12
CA LYS A 634 43.76 -7.50 15.49
C LYS A 634 44.14 -6.02 15.60
N PRO A 635 43.24 -5.13 16.05
CA PRO A 635 43.67 -3.82 16.52
C PRO A 635 44.82 -4.04 17.49
N LEU A 636 45.84 -3.21 17.38
CA LEU A 636 46.99 -3.26 18.25
C LEU A 636 46.53 -3.11 19.71
N GLU A 637 46.43 -4.23 20.45
CA GLU A 637 46.08 -4.22 21.86
C GLU A 637 47.21 -3.53 22.63
N LEU A 638 46.98 -2.26 22.95
CA LEU A 638 47.78 -1.51 23.92
C LEU A 638 47.31 -1.95 25.31
N ASP A 639 48.23 -2.31 26.19
CA ASP A 639 47.87 -2.53 27.59
C ASP A 639 47.40 -1.22 28.26
N GLU A 640 46.98 -1.31 29.52
CA GLU A 640 46.56 -0.17 30.35
C GLU A 640 47.61 0.95 30.47
N ASN A 641 48.85 0.69 30.03
CA ASN A 641 49.97 1.62 30.04
C ASN A 641 50.40 2.07 28.61
N GLY A 642 49.67 1.68 27.56
CA GLY A 642 49.98 2.10 26.19
C GLY A 642 51.13 1.32 25.53
N LEU A 643 51.50 0.14 26.04
CA LEU A 643 52.56 -0.70 25.49
C LEU A 643 52.00 -1.79 24.56
N MET A 644 52.64 -1.97 23.40
CA MET A 644 52.32 -3.06 22.47
C MET A 644 52.76 -4.41 23.06
N ARG A 645 51.83 -5.31 23.37
CA ARG A 645 52.19 -6.70 23.73
C ARG A 645 52.46 -7.54 22.47
N GLY A 646 53.58 -8.27 22.44
CA GLY A 646 53.82 -9.38 21.51
C GLY A 646 54.17 -9.08 20.04
N VAL A 647 54.25 -7.81 19.61
CA VAL A 647 54.45 -7.47 18.16
C VAL A 647 55.91 -7.17 17.78
N TRP A 648 56.83 -7.07 18.75
CA TRP A 648 58.26 -6.82 18.46
C TRP A 648 59.19 -8.01 18.70
N GLY A 649 58.68 -9.20 18.98
CA GLY A 649 59.54 -10.38 19.23
C GLY A 649 60.55 -10.13 20.36
N ILE A 650 60.27 -9.18 21.27
CA ILE A 650 61.04 -9.00 22.49
C ILE A 650 60.70 -10.22 23.35
N PRO A 651 61.64 -11.16 23.54
CA PRO A 651 61.29 -12.41 24.17
C PRO A 651 60.98 -12.16 25.65
N GLU A 652 59.97 -12.84 26.17
CA GLU A 652 59.77 -12.97 27.61
C GLU A 652 60.85 -13.92 28.18
N ASP A 653 61.26 -13.73 29.43
CA ASP A 653 62.16 -14.66 30.13
C ASP A 653 61.38 -15.97 30.35
N THR A 654 61.72 -17.03 29.62
CA THR A 654 60.95 -18.29 29.60
C THR A 654 61.80 -19.46 30.05
N ASP A 655 61.22 -20.29 30.92
CA ASP A 655 61.65 -21.60 31.43
C ASP A 655 63.14 -21.82 31.80
N ASP A 656 63.34 -22.44 32.96
CA ASP A 656 64.66 -22.86 33.43
C ASP A 656 65.03 -24.19 32.77
N LEU A 657 66.10 -24.17 31.98
CA LEU A 657 66.68 -25.33 31.31
C LEU A 657 67.86 -25.82 32.13
N VAL A 658 67.83 -27.07 32.56
CA VAL A 658 68.93 -27.68 33.30
C VAL A 658 69.75 -28.53 32.33
N ILE A 659 71.08 -28.34 32.32
CA ILE A 659 71.98 -29.20 31.57
C ILE A 659 71.85 -30.63 32.11
N SER A 660 71.73 -31.61 31.22
CA SER A 660 71.89 -33.01 31.57
C SER A 660 72.81 -33.70 30.59
N SER A 661 73.90 -34.29 31.10
CA SER A 661 74.93 -34.95 30.29
C SER A 661 75.47 -34.08 29.13
N GLY A 662 75.56 -32.76 29.35
CA GLY A 662 76.05 -31.81 28.37
C GLY A 662 75.01 -31.32 27.34
N GLU A 663 73.72 -31.56 27.56
CA GLU A 663 72.64 -31.17 26.66
C GLU A 663 71.50 -30.41 27.36
N ILE A 664 70.80 -29.54 26.63
CA ILE A 664 69.48 -28.97 27.02
C ILE A 664 68.44 -29.25 25.92
N THR A 665 67.16 -29.24 26.26
CA THR A 665 66.05 -29.41 25.29
C THR A 665 65.11 -28.22 25.35
N LEU A 666 64.83 -27.60 24.20
CA LEU A 666 63.94 -26.43 24.15
C LEU A 666 62.46 -26.84 24.28
N PRO A 667 61.67 -26.22 25.18
CA PRO A 667 60.29 -26.64 25.49
C PRO A 667 59.23 -26.20 24.46
N ALA A 668 59.50 -25.23 23.57
CA ALA A 668 58.56 -24.78 22.54
C ALA A 668 59.24 -24.12 21.33
N ASN A 669 58.61 -24.23 20.15
CA ASN A 669 59.09 -23.69 18.87
C ASN A 669 58.75 -22.19 18.68
N ALA A 670 59.00 -21.37 19.70
CA ALA A 670 58.86 -19.92 19.56
C ALA A 670 59.97 -19.40 18.63
N PRO A 671 59.68 -18.57 17.61
CA PRO A 671 60.68 -18.08 16.67
C PRO A 671 61.78 -17.23 17.34
N THR A 672 61.51 -16.68 18.53
CA THR A 672 62.48 -15.97 19.37
C THR A 672 62.18 -16.19 20.86
N ALA A 673 63.16 -16.61 21.67
CA ALA A 673 62.99 -16.93 23.10
C ALA A 673 64.25 -16.59 23.94
N ILE A 674 64.07 -16.24 25.23
CA ILE A 674 65.16 -16.19 26.23
C ILE A 674 65.01 -17.40 27.15
N TYR A 675 66.10 -18.15 27.34
CA TYR A 675 66.15 -19.29 28.26
C TYR A 675 67.21 -19.09 29.33
N ARG A 676 66.87 -19.48 30.55
CA ARG A 676 67.80 -19.52 31.69
C ARG A 676 68.38 -20.92 31.77
N VAL A 677 69.69 -21.03 31.73
CA VAL A 677 70.41 -22.30 31.71
C VAL A 677 71.06 -22.51 33.07
N ASP A 678 70.79 -23.65 33.69
CA ASP A 678 71.36 -24.06 34.97
C ASP A 678 72.24 -25.30 34.79
N THR A 679 73.15 -25.53 35.72
CA THR A 679 74.12 -26.64 35.69
C THR A 679 73.49 -27.96 36.13
N GLU A 680 74.01 -29.10 35.65
CA GLU A 680 73.55 -30.43 36.04
C GLU A 680 73.69 -30.63 37.56
N GLY A 681 72.56 -30.89 38.21
CA GLY A 681 72.53 -31.10 39.66
C GLY A 681 72.91 -29.88 40.50
N ASN A 682 72.86 -28.65 39.96
CA ASN A 682 73.31 -27.42 40.61
C ASN A 682 74.82 -27.39 40.90
N ALA A 683 75.64 -28.03 40.07
CA ALA A 683 77.11 -27.98 40.18
C ALA A 683 77.66 -26.53 40.04
N GLY A 684 78.85 -26.28 40.58
CA GLY A 684 79.49 -24.95 40.50
C GLY A 684 79.89 -24.54 39.07
N SER A 685 80.01 -25.52 38.17
CA SER A 685 80.27 -25.30 36.74
C SER A 685 79.74 -26.48 35.94
N ASP A 686 79.31 -26.25 34.71
CA ASP A 686 78.95 -27.31 33.75
C ASP A 686 79.20 -26.86 32.30
N THR A 687 79.18 -27.82 31.37
CA THR A 687 79.48 -27.59 29.96
C THR A 687 78.32 -28.01 29.08
N LEU A 688 77.79 -27.07 28.30
CA LEU A 688 76.76 -27.30 27.30
C LEU A 688 77.40 -27.53 25.92
N THR A 689 77.10 -28.67 25.31
CA THR A 689 77.61 -29.07 24.00
C THR A 689 76.50 -29.24 22.95
N THR A 690 75.27 -29.53 23.38
CA THR A 690 74.15 -29.81 22.47
C THR A 690 72.86 -29.15 22.92
N ILE A 691 72.15 -28.49 22.01
CA ILE A 691 70.80 -27.98 22.23
C ILE A 691 69.85 -28.78 21.34
N ASN A 692 69.00 -29.60 21.97
CA ASN A 692 68.02 -30.42 21.29
C ASN A 692 66.74 -29.62 21.00
N GLY A 693 66.16 -29.88 19.82
CA GLY A 693 64.98 -29.19 19.32
C GLY A 693 65.32 -28.01 18.40
N GLY A 694 64.32 -27.17 18.16
CA GLY A 694 64.41 -25.97 17.34
C GLY A 694 63.99 -26.13 15.88
N VAL A 695 63.68 -25.00 15.25
CA VAL A 695 63.22 -24.91 13.86
C VAL A 695 64.21 -24.06 13.05
N GLU A 696 64.49 -24.45 11.80
CA GLU A 696 65.37 -23.67 10.92
C GLU A 696 64.99 -22.18 10.91
N GLY A 697 65.96 -21.31 11.20
CA GLY A 697 65.80 -19.87 11.32
C GLY A 697 65.47 -19.34 12.73
N GLN A 698 65.20 -20.21 13.71
CA GLN A 698 64.89 -19.81 15.08
C GLN A 698 66.07 -19.10 15.75
N ILE A 699 65.80 -18.01 16.47
CA ILE A 699 66.80 -17.28 17.27
C ILE A 699 66.53 -17.50 18.75
N ILE A 700 67.54 -17.82 19.55
CA ILE A 700 67.41 -17.93 21.00
C ILE A 700 68.45 -17.07 21.71
N ILE A 701 68.14 -16.67 22.93
CA ILE A 701 69.05 -16.00 23.85
C ILE A 701 69.24 -16.90 25.06
N LEU A 702 70.47 -17.32 25.35
CA LEU A 702 70.78 -18.05 26.59
C LEU A 702 71.39 -17.10 27.62
N LYS A 703 71.09 -17.36 28.89
CA LYS A 703 71.71 -16.75 30.08
C LYS A 703 71.95 -17.81 31.13
N THR A 704 72.95 -17.65 32.01
CA THR A 704 73.00 -18.49 33.21
C THR A 704 71.86 -18.15 34.17
N GLU A 705 71.29 -19.15 34.82
CA GLU A 705 70.27 -18.99 35.86
C GLU A 705 70.85 -18.37 37.14
N ASN A 706 72.14 -18.59 37.42
CA ASN A 706 72.74 -18.21 38.69
C ASN A 706 74.22 -17.82 38.53
N SER A 707 74.61 -16.64 39.03
CA SER A 707 76.01 -16.15 38.98
C SER A 707 76.99 -16.90 39.89
N SER A 708 76.55 -17.97 40.58
CA SER A 708 77.42 -18.88 41.34
C SER A 708 77.58 -20.23 40.64
N ARG A 709 77.10 -20.36 39.39
CA ARG A 709 77.10 -21.58 38.59
C ARG A 709 77.47 -21.25 37.16
N ASP A 710 78.70 -21.60 36.80
CA ASP A 710 79.27 -21.23 35.51
C ASP A 710 78.74 -22.19 34.44
N VAL A 711 78.04 -21.66 33.43
CA VAL A 711 77.62 -22.44 32.26
C VAL A 711 78.55 -22.15 31.11
N THR A 712 79.35 -23.14 30.70
CA THR A 712 80.26 -23.00 29.56
C THR A 712 79.66 -23.63 28.32
N LEU A 713 79.44 -22.85 27.26
CA LEU A 713 79.12 -23.36 25.94
C LEU A 713 80.43 -23.73 25.25
N ASP A 714 80.55 -25.00 24.86
CA ASP A 714 81.75 -25.56 24.22
C ASP A 714 81.67 -25.38 22.70
N ASP A 715 82.65 -24.71 22.11
CA ASP A 715 82.68 -24.50 20.67
C ASP A 715 83.10 -25.77 19.93
N ASN A 716 82.48 -26.00 18.78
CA ASN A 716 82.78 -27.13 17.90
C ASN A 716 82.55 -28.51 18.56
N ALA A 717 81.86 -28.54 19.69
CA ALA A 717 81.28 -29.73 20.32
C ALA A 717 79.77 -29.79 20.02
N GLY A 718 79.25 -31.02 19.88
CA GLY A 718 77.85 -31.26 19.53
C GLY A 718 77.35 -30.42 18.36
N ASN A 719 76.25 -29.70 18.56
CA ASN A 719 75.61 -28.86 17.54
C ASN A 719 75.80 -27.35 17.75
N LEU A 720 76.78 -26.92 18.55
CA LEU A 720 77.13 -25.50 18.73
C LEU A 720 78.27 -25.06 17.80
N ARG A 721 78.11 -23.91 17.15
CA ARG A 721 79.11 -23.26 16.27
C ARG A 721 79.25 -21.80 16.71
N ILE A 722 80.11 -21.56 17.68
CA ILE A 722 80.28 -20.25 18.32
C ILE A 722 81.72 -19.76 18.11
N ALA A 723 82.04 -18.52 18.47
CA ALA A 723 83.40 -17.98 18.30
C ALA A 723 84.35 -18.40 19.45
N GLY A 724 84.58 -19.70 19.61
CA GLY A 724 85.29 -20.29 20.75
C GLY A 724 84.45 -20.34 22.03
N ASP A 725 84.87 -21.20 22.98
CA ASP A 725 84.15 -21.48 24.23
C ASP A 725 83.71 -20.21 24.93
N PHE A 726 82.49 -20.24 25.48
CA PHE A 726 81.89 -19.10 26.16
C PHE A 726 81.34 -19.52 27.52
N THR A 727 81.94 -19.01 28.59
CA THR A 727 81.43 -19.19 29.94
C THR A 727 80.52 -18.02 30.31
N MET A 728 79.27 -18.32 30.65
CA MET A 728 78.34 -17.39 31.30
C MET A 728 78.51 -17.52 32.82
N ASP A 729 79.32 -16.66 33.43
CA ASP A 729 79.63 -16.68 34.87
C ASP A 729 78.79 -15.68 35.67
N THR A 730 78.10 -14.75 34.98
CA THR A 730 77.11 -13.87 35.59
C THR A 730 75.73 -13.99 34.94
N THR A 731 74.68 -13.78 35.75
CA THR A 731 73.29 -13.63 35.25
C THR A 731 73.08 -12.44 34.30
N GLN A 732 74.13 -11.66 33.98
CA GLN A 732 74.11 -10.59 32.98
C GLN A 732 74.69 -11.03 31.63
N ASP A 733 75.35 -12.19 31.57
CA ASP A 733 75.91 -12.72 30.33
C ASP A 733 74.84 -13.28 29.42
N ARG A 734 74.97 -13.01 28.12
CA ARG A 734 73.99 -13.42 27.11
C ARG A 734 74.71 -13.93 25.89
N ILE A 735 74.18 -14.98 25.27
CA ILE A 735 74.58 -15.39 23.92
C ILE A 735 73.34 -15.55 23.04
N TRP A 736 73.43 -15.03 21.83
CA TRP A 736 72.41 -15.15 20.78
C TRP A 736 72.82 -16.22 19.80
N LEU A 737 71.93 -17.18 19.58
CA LEU A 737 72.16 -18.31 18.68
C LEU A 737 71.04 -18.38 17.62
N GLN A 738 71.37 -18.76 16.39
CA GLN A 738 70.43 -19.08 15.32
C GLN A 738 70.57 -20.52 14.88
N PHE A 739 69.45 -21.25 14.76
CA PHE A 739 69.45 -22.63 14.26
C PHE A 739 69.39 -22.67 12.73
N ASP A 740 70.29 -23.38 12.06
CA ASP A 740 70.30 -23.57 10.59
C ASP A 740 69.52 -24.83 10.13
N GLY A 741 68.85 -25.50 11.07
CA GLY A 741 68.21 -26.80 10.85
C GLY A 741 69.08 -28.00 11.27
N THR A 742 70.37 -27.78 11.55
CA THR A 742 71.30 -28.82 12.05
C THR A 742 72.14 -28.34 13.24
N ASN A 743 72.66 -27.11 13.22
CA ASN A 743 73.54 -26.53 14.22
C ASN A 743 73.03 -25.14 14.67
N TRP A 744 73.47 -24.72 15.86
CA TRP A 744 73.25 -23.40 16.43
C TRP A 744 74.48 -22.53 16.22
N PHE A 745 74.30 -21.44 15.48
CA PHE A 745 75.36 -20.48 15.16
C PHE A 745 75.25 -19.23 16.03
N GLU A 746 76.38 -18.75 16.53
CA GLU A 746 76.41 -17.47 17.25
C GLU A 746 76.08 -16.29 16.33
N LEU A 747 75.14 -15.46 16.77
CA LEU A 747 74.85 -14.14 16.20
C LEU A 747 75.57 -13.02 16.96
N GLY A 748 75.79 -13.21 18.26
CA GLY A 748 76.54 -12.31 19.12
C GLY A 748 76.48 -12.74 20.58
N ARG A 749 77.41 -12.22 21.39
CA ARG A 749 77.46 -12.46 22.83
C ARG A 749 77.72 -11.18 23.60
N VAL A 750 77.37 -11.19 24.88
CA VAL A 750 77.67 -10.17 25.86
C VAL A 750 78.25 -10.86 27.08
N ASP A 751 79.46 -10.44 27.44
CA ASP A 751 80.24 -10.88 28.60
C ASP A 751 80.33 -9.68 29.54
N ASN A 752 79.58 -9.72 30.64
CA ASN A 752 79.37 -8.62 31.56
C ASN A 752 79.92 -8.99 32.94
N ALA A 753 80.90 -8.20 33.40
CA ALA A 753 81.55 -8.37 34.71
C ALA A 753 80.69 -7.97 35.91
#